data_AF-A0A1P8WM82-F1
#
_entry.id   AF-A0A1P8WM82-F1
#
_cell.length_a   1.000
_cell.length_b   1.000
_cell.length_c   1.000
_cell.angle_alpha   90.00
_cell.angle_beta   90.00
_cell.angle_gamma   90.00
#
_symmetry.space_group_name_H-M   'P 1'
#
loop_
_entity.id
_entity.type
_entity.pdbx_description
1 polymer ?
#
loop_
_entity_poly.entity_id
_entity_poly.type
_entity_poly.pdbx_seq_one_letter_code
_entity_poly.pdbx_strand_id
1 'polypeptide(L)'
;MAPDEFQKAWQAHLSQTRVTVDADLLRKEVQLEQHNFRATILGRDFTEIGLALVMIPCWVVMGIMWSLPWTWYLSIPVLIWMAGFMLVYRKRHAQPPSQPDDSLVDCVQRSLKEQEDQIWLLRNVLWWYLLPPGIAVCAFFAQVSWQLQDAGWLLALIFFVGLFMFVVVLYAFIYYLNQRAVRMQLEPKRDALQTLLTSLTDESANSDSEGVQTVTVSVASLAETQAPLPPVKFLKTRLAIGLIGFVAIMGAMIGGVLFFVDADSPGFRHGFNAERQARRSPFEAVRWQNSLPEVRLDNEWFKLVSLNDIPAEEIVSFSRRTYEDQYRKRFEEDLVEILKGMKNPPGDTVTLELQSLTSSKTEVRKDVPMTYENRQAIRDAAADQPRSQSRRERVSQPPVSIDDAKQFRERVDTFLQRARIETGFAGVVLVARAGEPVYEGTFGYSHLESKTPNSLDTPFRIAGLSQTFTAAAIFALEADGELSIDDPVFKYLPEFEAEPYRAITIYHLLTHSSGLPYLPGGAWFKMRTKPTPLEDYVRLAVKHPLSFDTGTRAYHSRIGYHVLSAIIEKVSGDDYAHFMQERLFTPLGLQQTGVAQISQPPSEAKVAETTSFSVVAQGEPTPYFVGTLRHYGIGYGSSGIYSSANDLLKWNRVLAGDDFFSAEQTTRLFRPFKRNYACGWIIETLKDDRFLQTNIGKFAGHTCRMMRVPEDDLVIIALGNVDTSDEIEAMLEQLFRLCRSLSYEE
;
A
#
# COMPACT_ATOMS: atom_id res chain seq x y z
N MET A 1 -63.27 6.25 61.58
CA MET A 1 -62.94 6.08 60.16
C MET A 1 -61.57 5.47 60.06
N ALA A 2 -61.48 4.29 59.43
CA ALA A 2 -60.20 3.57 59.28
C ALA A 2 -59.30 4.29 58.26
N PRO A 3 -57.96 4.13 58.32
CA PRO A 3 -57.02 4.73 57.36
C PRO A 3 -57.38 4.44 55.90
N ASP A 4 -57.93 3.26 55.63
CA ASP A 4 -58.40 2.84 54.31
C ASP A 4 -59.62 3.62 53.79
N GLU A 5 -60.47 4.15 54.67
CA GLU A 5 -61.60 5.00 54.28
C GLU A 5 -61.13 6.42 53.92
N PHE A 6 -60.10 6.94 54.59
CA PHE A 6 -59.45 8.18 54.19
C PHE A 6 -58.72 8.02 52.86
N GLN A 7 -58.06 6.89 52.63
CA GLN A 7 -57.36 6.61 51.38
C GLN A 7 -58.33 6.39 50.20
N LYS A 8 -59.47 5.72 50.43
CA LYS A 8 -60.55 5.59 49.45
C LYS A 8 -61.30 6.89 49.21
N ALA A 9 -61.58 7.69 50.24
CA ALA A 9 -62.20 9.00 50.10
C ALA A 9 -61.26 10.00 49.39
N TRP A 10 -59.95 9.95 49.66
CA TRP A 10 -58.95 10.76 48.99
C TRP A 10 -58.76 10.36 47.52
N GLN A 11 -58.74 9.06 47.21
CA GLN A 11 -58.71 8.57 45.82
C GLN A 11 -60.02 8.85 45.06
N ALA A 12 -61.18 8.81 45.74
CA ALA A 12 -62.46 9.19 45.15
C ALA A 12 -62.59 10.72 44.95
N HIS A 13 -61.95 11.53 45.79
CA HIS A 13 -61.91 12.99 45.61
C HIS A 13 -60.99 13.40 44.46
N LEU A 14 -59.85 12.70 44.30
CA LEU A 14 -58.92 12.92 43.17
C LEU A 14 -59.51 12.49 41.81
N SER A 15 -60.40 11.48 41.78
CA SER A 15 -61.06 11.06 40.54
C SER A 15 -62.22 11.96 40.10
N GLN A 16 -62.74 12.83 40.98
CA GLN A 16 -63.84 13.75 40.68
C GLN A 16 -63.43 15.22 40.54
N THR A 17 -62.19 15.58 40.85
CA THR A 17 -61.74 16.97 40.68
C THR A 17 -61.37 17.17 39.21
N ARG A 18 -62.28 17.72 38.40
CA ARG A 18 -61.96 18.22 37.05
C ARG A 18 -61.39 19.62 37.17
N VAL A 19 -60.14 19.82 36.77
CA VAL A 19 -59.53 21.15 36.74
C VAL A 19 -59.66 21.66 35.31
N THR A 20 -60.29 22.83 35.16
CA THR A 20 -60.31 23.55 33.88
C THR A 20 -58.92 24.12 33.64
N VAL A 21 -58.16 23.50 32.75
CA VAL A 21 -56.84 23.99 32.35
C VAL A 21 -56.98 24.66 30.99
N ASP A 22 -56.34 25.82 30.87
CA ASP A 22 -56.26 26.56 29.62
C ASP A 22 -55.56 25.69 28.54
N ALA A 23 -56.29 25.39 27.46
CA ALA A 23 -55.80 24.55 26.37
C ALA A 23 -54.60 25.17 25.64
N ASP A 24 -54.51 26.51 25.61
CA ASP A 24 -53.39 27.21 24.99
C ASP A 24 -52.15 27.18 25.89
N LEU A 25 -52.31 27.10 27.22
CA LEU A 25 -51.21 26.91 28.16
C LEU A 25 -50.62 25.49 28.06
N LEU A 26 -51.48 24.46 28.02
CA LEU A 26 -51.07 23.07 27.81
C LEU A 26 -50.38 22.87 26.46
N ARG A 27 -50.89 23.52 25.40
CA ARG A 27 -50.26 23.48 24.07
C ARG A 27 -48.84 24.06 24.10
N LYS A 28 -48.66 25.22 24.75
CA LYS A 28 -47.34 25.85 24.90
C LYS A 28 -46.37 24.97 25.68
N GLU A 29 -46.82 24.32 26.75
CA GLU A 29 -45.96 23.43 27.55
C GLU A 29 -45.52 22.20 26.75
N VAL A 30 -46.45 21.53 26.06
CA VAL A 30 -46.14 20.38 25.19
C VAL A 30 -45.17 20.77 24.07
N GLN A 31 -45.36 21.95 23.46
CA GLN A 31 -44.44 22.45 22.43
C GLN A 31 -43.04 22.78 22.99
N LEU A 32 -42.98 23.33 24.22
CA LEU A 32 -41.71 23.63 24.90
C LEU A 32 -40.97 22.36 25.29
N GLU A 33 -41.66 21.35 25.83
CA GLU A 33 -41.09 20.03 26.11
C GLU A 33 -40.60 19.35 24.83
N GLN A 34 -41.39 19.41 23.75
CA GLN A 34 -41.00 18.85 22.44
C GLN A 34 -39.73 19.55 21.90
N HIS A 35 -39.65 20.87 22.01
CA HIS A 35 -38.46 21.62 21.61
C HIS A 35 -37.22 21.24 22.42
N ASN A 36 -37.35 21.16 23.74
CA ASN A 36 -36.27 20.75 24.64
C ASN A 36 -35.80 19.30 24.38
N PHE A 37 -36.74 18.41 24.09
CA PHE A 37 -36.46 17.02 23.74
C PHE A 37 -35.69 16.91 22.41
N ARG A 38 -36.15 17.61 21.36
CA ARG A 38 -35.46 17.68 20.06
C ARG A 38 -34.06 18.27 20.18
N ALA A 39 -33.88 19.33 20.97
CA ALA A 39 -32.57 19.93 21.23
C ALA A 39 -31.61 18.95 21.92
N THR A 40 -32.11 18.17 22.89
CA THR A 40 -31.33 17.13 23.58
C THR A 40 -30.89 16.02 22.61
N ILE A 41 -31.78 15.58 21.74
CA ILE A 41 -31.51 14.59 20.71
C ILE A 41 -30.47 15.09 19.71
N LEU A 42 -30.66 16.29 19.16
CA LEU A 42 -29.75 16.89 18.18
C LEU A 42 -28.36 17.09 18.77
N GLY A 43 -28.26 17.52 20.03
CA GLY A 43 -26.99 17.66 20.74
C GLY A 43 -26.24 16.33 20.85
N ARG A 44 -26.94 15.24 21.18
CA ARG A 44 -26.33 13.89 21.23
C ARG A 44 -25.84 13.45 19.85
N ASP A 45 -26.69 13.57 18.84
CA ASP A 45 -26.36 13.08 17.51
C ASP A 45 -25.20 13.87 16.90
N PHE A 46 -25.12 15.18 17.17
CA PHE A 46 -23.98 16.01 16.80
C PHE A 46 -22.68 15.55 17.48
N THR A 47 -22.74 15.17 18.77
CA THR A 47 -21.55 14.65 19.46
C THR A 47 -21.12 13.28 18.93
N GLU A 48 -22.04 12.38 18.61
CA GLU A 48 -21.72 11.04 18.10
C GLU A 48 -21.16 11.10 16.67
N ILE A 49 -21.77 11.91 15.80
CA ILE A 49 -21.29 12.13 14.43
C ILE A 49 -19.97 12.89 14.44
N GLY A 50 -19.86 13.94 15.28
CA GLY A 50 -18.64 14.73 15.43
C GLY A 50 -17.47 13.87 15.92
N LEU A 51 -17.70 13.01 16.92
CA LEU A 51 -16.69 12.06 17.39
C LEU A 51 -16.27 11.11 16.28
N ALA A 52 -17.22 10.53 15.53
CA ALA A 52 -16.89 9.65 14.40
C ALA A 52 -16.02 10.37 13.35
N LEU A 53 -16.39 11.59 12.97
CA LEU A 53 -15.66 12.39 11.99
C LEU A 53 -14.25 12.79 12.47
N VAL A 54 -14.06 13.04 13.77
CA VAL A 54 -12.75 13.35 14.36
C VAL A 54 -11.90 12.08 14.52
N MET A 55 -12.51 10.95 14.87
CA MET A 55 -11.77 9.70 15.09
C MET A 55 -11.28 9.08 13.79
N ILE A 56 -11.99 9.20 12.66
CA ILE A 56 -11.56 8.67 11.36
C ILE A 56 -10.14 9.15 10.97
N PRO A 57 -9.83 10.46 10.90
CA PRO A 57 -8.48 10.91 10.57
C PRO A 57 -7.46 10.54 11.65
N CYS A 58 -7.82 10.59 12.94
CA CYS A 58 -6.94 10.13 14.01
C CYS A 58 -6.52 8.66 13.85
N TRP A 59 -7.45 7.78 13.49
CA TRP A 59 -7.17 6.35 13.28
C TRP A 59 -6.31 6.11 12.04
N VAL A 60 -6.54 6.87 10.96
CA VAL A 60 -5.69 6.83 9.76
C VAL A 60 -4.26 7.25 10.10
N VAL A 61 -4.10 8.38 10.80
CA VAL A 61 -2.78 8.90 11.21
C VAL A 61 -2.06 7.92 12.13
N MET A 62 -2.73 7.39 13.16
CA MET A 62 -2.13 6.39 14.06
C MET A 62 -1.74 5.10 13.33
N GLY A 63 -2.59 4.61 12.42
CA GLY A 63 -2.31 3.41 11.63
C GLY A 63 -1.06 3.57 10.75
N ILE A 64 -0.90 4.75 10.14
CA ILE A 64 0.28 5.09 9.33
C ILE A 64 1.51 5.28 10.22
N MET A 65 1.39 6.02 11.32
CA MET A 65 2.50 6.38 12.21
C MET A 65 3.13 5.16 12.88
N TRP A 66 2.34 4.16 13.26
CA TRP A 66 2.80 2.97 13.97
C TRP A 66 2.85 1.70 13.10
N SER A 67 2.67 1.83 11.78
CA SER A 67 2.70 0.69 10.83
C SER A 67 1.79 -0.47 11.26
N LEU A 68 0.59 -0.15 11.75
CA LEU A 68 -0.33 -1.14 12.31
C LEU A 68 -0.95 -2.04 11.22
N PRO A 69 -1.36 -3.27 11.58
CA PRO A 69 -1.97 -4.20 10.64
C PRO A 69 -3.25 -3.68 9.98
N TRP A 70 -3.61 -4.27 8.82
CA TRP A 70 -4.76 -3.83 8.04
C TRP A 70 -6.10 -3.90 8.82
N THR A 71 -6.21 -4.83 9.78
CA THR A 71 -7.38 -4.97 10.66
C THR A 71 -7.66 -3.72 11.49
N TRP A 72 -6.64 -2.87 11.74
CA TRP A 72 -6.82 -1.56 12.38
C TRP A 72 -7.77 -0.65 11.60
N TYR A 73 -7.75 -0.73 10.26
CA TYR A 73 -8.57 0.12 9.40
C TYR A 73 -10.05 -0.34 9.33
N LEU A 74 -10.42 -1.49 9.90
CA LEU A 74 -11.81 -1.97 9.96
C LEU A 74 -12.73 -1.06 10.79
N SER A 75 -12.17 -0.21 11.64
CA SER A 75 -12.92 0.79 12.40
C SER A 75 -13.42 1.97 11.56
N ILE A 76 -12.75 2.30 10.46
CA ILE A 76 -13.13 3.41 9.58
C ILE A 76 -14.51 3.15 8.96
N PRO A 77 -14.77 2.00 8.31
CA PRO A 77 -16.11 1.71 7.79
C PRO A 77 -17.15 1.58 8.91
N VAL A 78 -16.75 1.19 10.13
CA VAL A 78 -17.63 1.19 11.29
C VAL A 78 -18.05 2.60 11.71
N LEU A 79 -17.11 3.55 11.79
CA LEU A 79 -17.40 4.94 12.13
C LEU A 79 -18.28 5.61 11.06
N ILE A 80 -18.05 5.28 9.78
CA ILE A 80 -18.90 5.70 8.66
C ILE A 80 -20.29 5.09 8.78
N TRP A 81 -20.40 3.80 9.11
CA TRP A 81 -21.68 3.13 9.33
C TRP A 81 -22.47 3.79 10.45
N MET A 82 -21.84 4.10 11.59
CA MET A 82 -22.51 4.75 12.72
C MET A 82 -23.03 6.14 12.35
N ALA A 83 -22.19 6.98 11.72
CA ALA A 83 -22.60 8.31 11.29
C ALA A 83 -23.70 8.25 10.21
N GLY A 84 -23.54 7.35 9.23
CA GLY A 84 -24.50 7.14 8.15
C GLY A 84 -25.84 6.61 8.64
N PHE A 85 -25.83 5.62 9.54
CA PHE A 85 -27.03 5.07 10.17
C PHE A 85 -27.81 6.16 10.90
N MET A 86 -27.14 6.98 11.71
CA MET A 86 -27.77 8.07 12.45
C MET A 86 -28.39 9.12 11.52
N LEU A 87 -27.66 9.56 10.48
CA LEU A 87 -28.17 10.53 9.50
C LEU A 87 -29.37 9.98 8.71
N VAL A 88 -29.30 8.73 8.24
CA VAL A 88 -30.38 8.08 7.48
C VAL A 88 -31.59 7.85 8.38
N TYR A 89 -31.38 7.37 9.61
CA TYR A 89 -32.45 7.16 10.58
C TYR A 89 -33.19 8.46 10.89
N ARG A 90 -32.46 9.55 11.16
CA ARG A 90 -33.05 10.88 11.40
C ARG A 90 -33.78 11.44 10.21
N LYS A 91 -33.27 11.24 9.00
CA LYS A 91 -33.95 11.67 7.77
C LYS A 91 -35.26 10.93 7.55
N ARG A 92 -35.30 9.62 7.83
CA ARG A 92 -36.49 8.78 7.64
C ARG A 92 -37.58 9.02 8.68
N HIS A 93 -37.21 9.36 9.91
CA HIS A 93 -38.13 9.57 11.03
C HIS A 93 -38.36 11.06 11.37
N ALA A 94 -37.97 11.98 10.47
CA ALA A 94 -38.15 13.41 10.69
C ALA A 94 -39.64 13.78 10.77
N GLN A 95 -40.04 14.43 11.87
CA GLN A 95 -41.38 15.01 12.01
C GLN A 95 -41.37 16.50 11.61
N PRO A 96 -42.42 17.00 10.94
CA PRO A 96 -42.52 18.42 10.60
C PRO A 96 -42.51 19.30 11.86
N PRO A 97 -42.03 20.56 11.75
CA PRO A 97 -42.09 21.51 12.85
C PRO A 97 -43.55 21.88 13.17
N SER A 98 -43.86 22.01 14.47
CA SER A 98 -45.18 22.42 14.93
C SER A 98 -45.48 23.87 14.50
N GLN A 99 -46.67 24.10 13.96
CA GLN A 99 -47.18 25.40 13.54
C GLN A 99 -48.04 26.03 14.64
N PRO A 100 -48.17 27.37 14.69
CA PRO A 100 -48.94 28.07 15.74
C PRO A 100 -50.42 27.64 15.81
N ASP A 101 -50.99 27.23 14.67
CA ASP A 101 -52.40 26.87 14.52
C ASP A 101 -52.67 25.35 14.64
N ASP A 102 -51.67 24.54 14.96
CA ASP A 102 -51.85 23.09 15.12
C ASP A 102 -52.78 22.76 16.30
N SER A 103 -53.63 21.74 16.12
CA SER A 103 -54.48 21.25 17.19
C SER A 103 -53.63 20.62 18.32
N LEU A 104 -54.16 20.66 19.55
CA LEU A 104 -53.50 20.03 20.70
C LEU A 104 -53.31 18.51 20.48
N VAL A 105 -54.29 17.86 19.85
CA VAL A 105 -54.25 16.42 19.51
C VAL A 105 -53.08 16.11 18.57
N ASP A 106 -52.89 16.90 17.52
CA ASP A 106 -51.79 16.72 16.57
C ASP A 106 -50.41 16.91 17.24
N CYS A 107 -50.29 17.87 18.16
CA CYS A 107 -49.06 18.10 18.91
C CYS A 107 -48.69 16.89 19.79
N VAL A 108 -49.68 16.31 20.49
CA VAL A 108 -49.49 15.16 21.38
C VAL A 108 -49.16 13.90 20.58
N GLN A 109 -49.84 13.64 19.46
CA GLN A 109 -49.55 12.51 18.58
C GLN A 109 -48.12 12.56 18.02
N ARG A 110 -47.65 13.73 17.61
CA ARG A 110 -46.26 13.91 17.14
C ARG A 110 -45.25 13.66 18.25
N SER A 111 -45.49 14.20 19.45
CA SER A 111 -44.63 13.98 20.62
C SER A 111 -44.54 12.50 20.99
N LEU A 112 -45.67 11.79 20.97
CA LEU A 112 -45.73 10.35 21.24
C LEU A 112 -44.88 9.54 20.24
N LYS A 113 -45.01 9.83 18.94
CA LYS A 113 -44.23 9.17 17.88
C LYS A 113 -42.73 9.40 18.04
N GLU A 114 -42.32 10.62 18.39
CA GLU A 114 -40.92 10.94 18.66
C GLU A 114 -40.36 10.17 19.87
N GLN A 115 -41.16 9.96 20.91
CA GLN A 115 -40.79 9.14 22.07
C GLN A 115 -40.64 7.65 21.70
N GLU A 116 -41.57 7.10 20.93
CA GLU A 116 -41.54 5.70 20.49
C GLU A 116 -40.32 5.38 19.61
N ASP A 117 -39.99 6.27 18.67
CA ASP A 117 -38.79 6.15 17.83
C ASP A 117 -37.51 6.12 18.69
N GLN A 118 -37.43 6.97 19.72
CA GLN A 118 -36.26 7.02 20.60
C GLN A 118 -36.14 5.78 21.51
N ILE A 119 -37.27 5.24 22.00
CA ILE A 119 -37.31 3.97 22.74
C ILE A 119 -36.78 2.83 21.86
N TRP A 120 -37.22 2.76 20.60
CA TRP A 120 -36.75 1.74 19.66
C TRP A 120 -35.23 1.83 19.45
N LEU A 121 -34.70 3.03 19.23
CA LEU A 121 -33.27 3.24 19.00
C LEU A 121 -32.41 2.79 20.20
N LEU A 122 -32.82 3.14 21.42
CA LEU A 122 -32.09 2.77 22.63
C LEU A 122 -32.21 1.28 22.96
N ARG A 123 -33.35 0.64 22.65
CA ARG A 123 -33.50 -0.81 22.84
C ARG A 123 -32.59 -1.62 21.91
N ASN A 124 -32.37 -1.12 20.70
CA ASN A 124 -31.58 -1.79 19.67
C ASN A 124 -30.12 -1.34 19.61
N VAL A 125 -29.62 -0.62 20.63
CA VAL A 125 -28.25 -0.08 20.68
C VAL A 125 -27.15 -1.13 20.48
N LEU A 126 -27.41 -2.39 20.84
CA LEU A 126 -26.46 -3.47 20.59
C LEU A 126 -26.13 -3.61 19.09
N TRP A 127 -27.15 -3.59 18.23
CA TRP A 127 -27.03 -3.95 16.82
C TRP A 127 -26.46 -2.82 15.97
N TRP A 128 -26.87 -1.58 16.22
CA TRP A 128 -26.45 -0.45 15.38
C TRP A 128 -25.22 0.28 15.93
N TYR A 129 -24.94 0.20 17.24
CA TYR A 129 -23.89 0.98 17.90
C TYR A 129 -22.75 0.12 18.47
N LEU A 130 -23.03 -0.98 19.18
CA LEU A 130 -22.00 -1.74 19.89
C LEU A 130 -21.36 -2.85 19.04
N LEU A 131 -22.16 -3.60 18.28
CA LEU A 131 -21.68 -4.77 17.55
C LEU A 131 -20.65 -4.43 16.44
N PRO A 132 -20.88 -3.42 15.57
CA PRO A 132 -19.94 -3.15 14.47
C PRO A 132 -18.52 -2.78 14.97
N PRO A 133 -18.33 -1.87 15.96
CA PRO A 133 -17.02 -1.64 16.57
C PRO A 133 -16.42 -2.87 17.24
N GLY A 134 -17.24 -3.69 17.90
CA GLY A 134 -16.78 -4.89 18.59
C GLY A 134 -16.10 -5.89 17.65
N ILE A 135 -16.66 -6.10 16.46
CA ILE A 135 -16.08 -6.99 15.44
C ILE A 135 -14.72 -6.48 14.97
N ALA A 136 -14.61 -5.18 14.67
CA ALA A 136 -13.36 -4.57 14.21
C ALA A 136 -12.26 -4.66 15.28
N VAL A 137 -12.59 -4.38 16.54
CA VAL A 137 -11.67 -4.53 17.67
C VAL A 137 -11.21 -5.98 17.81
N CYS A 138 -12.12 -6.95 17.84
CA CYS A 138 -11.76 -8.37 17.99
C CYS A 138 -10.85 -8.85 16.85
N ALA A 139 -11.10 -8.44 15.60
CA ALA A 139 -10.28 -8.80 14.45
C ALA A 139 -8.85 -8.26 14.56
N PHE A 140 -8.70 -7.01 15.02
CA PHE A 140 -7.38 -6.41 15.27
C PHE A 140 -6.59 -7.20 16.32
N PHE A 141 -7.23 -7.54 17.44
CA PHE A 141 -6.58 -8.24 18.53
C PHE A 141 -6.27 -9.69 18.24
N ALA A 142 -7.08 -10.36 17.43
CA ALA A 142 -6.75 -11.69 16.92
C ALA A 142 -5.44 -11.64 16.11
N GLN A 143 -5.26 -10.62 15.27
CA GLN A 143 -4.04 -10.46 14.48
C GLN A 143 -2.82 -10.10 15.32
N VAL A 144 -2.95 -9.20 16.30
CA VAL A 144 -1.85 -8.87 17.23
C VAL A 144 -1.42 -10.12 18.01
N SER A 145 -2.39 -10.90 18.48
CA SER A 145 -2.11 -12.15 19.21
C SER A 145 -1.40 -13.19 18.32
N TRP A 146 -1.74 -13.25 17.03
CA TRP A 146 -1.04 -14.09 16.05
C TRP A 146 0.43 -13.70 15.88
N GLN A 147 0.73 -12.40 15.83
CA GLN A 147 2.11 -11.91 15.71
C GLN A 147 2.94 -12.13 16.98
N LEU A 148 2.30 -12.20 18.16
CA LEU A 148 2.96 -12.49 19.43
C LEU A 148 3.26 -13.99 19.65
N GLN A 149 2.90 -14.87 18.70
CA GLN A 149 3.09 -16.31 18.85
C GLN A 149 4.57 -16.71 18.99
N ASP A 150 5.49 -15.91 18.44
CA ASP A 150 6.94 -16.11 18.55
C ASP A 150 7.45 -15.96 20.00
N ALA A 151 6.71 -15.27 20.87
CA ALA A 151 7.01 -15.13 22.30
C ALA A 151 6.38 -16.24 23.17
N GLY A 152 5.50 -17.07 22.61
CA GLY A 152 4.85 -18.22 23.27
C GLY A 152 3.32 -18.27 23.11
N TRP A 153 2.82 -19.41 22.61
CA TRP A 153 1.40 -19.60 22.24
C TRP A 153 0.40 -19.43 23.41
N LEU A 154 0.77 -19.87 24.62
CA LEU A 154 -0.11 -19.83 25.79
C LEU A 154 -0.31 -18.40 26.30
N LEU A 155 0.72 -17.56 26.16
CA LEU A 155 0.70 -16.15 26.56
C LEU A 155 -0.13 -15.32 25.58
N ALA A 156 0.02 -15.60 24.27
CA ALA A 156 -0.83 -15.02 23.23
C ALA A 156 -2.32 -15.38 23.43
N LEU A 157 -2.63 -16.62 23.83
CA LEU A 157 -3.99 -17.07 24.11
C LEU A 157 -4.60 -16.36 25.34
N ILE A 158 -3.86 -16.27 26.44
CA ILE A 158 -4.34 -15.56 27.65
C ILE A 158 -4.61 -14.09 27.36
N PHE A 159 -3.72 -13.43 26.60
CA PHE A 159 -3.89 -12.03 26.20
C PHE A 159 -5.17 -11.82 25.40
N PHE A 160 -5.40 -12.67 24.38
CA PHE A 160 -6.61 -12.59 23.55
C PHE A 160 -7.90 -12.80 24.35
N VAL A 161 -7.94 -13.85 25.18
CA VAL A 161 -9.14 -14.20 25.97
C VAL A 161 -9.45 -13.14 27.03
N GLY A 162 -8.42 -12.63 27.72
CA GLY A 162 -8.60 -11.61 28.76
C GLY A 162 -9.21 -10.32 28.20
N LEU A 163 -8.72 -9.88 27.05
CA LEU A 163 -9.25 -8.69 26.39
C LEU A 163 -10.67 -8.90 25.83
N PHE A 164 -10.93 -10.05 25.22
CA PHE A 164 -12.25 -10.38 24.72
C PHE A 164 -13.31 -10.32 25.85
N MET A 165 -13.00 -10.91 27.00
CA MET A 165 -13.86 -10.87 28.19
C MET A 165 -14.09 -9.44 28.68
N PHE A 166 -13.06 -8.60 28.68
CA PHE A 166 -13.18 -7.20 29.07
C PHE A 166 -14.16 -6.42 28.16
N VAL A 167 -14.05 -6.60 26.84
CA VAL A 167 -14.95 -5.95 25.87
C VAL A 167 -16.40 -6.37 26.08
N VAL A 168 -16.64 -7.67 26.32
CA VAL A 168 -17.99 -8.21 26.60
C VAL A 168 -18.61 -7.56 27.85
N VAL A 169 -17.85 -7.44 28.95
CA VAL A 169 -18.32 -6.82 30.20
C VAL A 169 -18.66 -5.35 29.99
N LEU A 170 -17.80 -4.61 29.28
CA LEU A 170 -18.05 -3.20 28.97
C LEU A 170 -19.33 -3.03 28.15
N TYR A 171 -19.56 -3.89 27.16
CA TYR A 171 -20.75 -3.82 26.29
C TYR A 171 -22.02 -4.16 27.05
N ALA A 172 -21.98 -5.20 27.91
CA ALA A 172 -23.10 -5.54 28.78
C ALA A 172 -23.48 -4.38 29.71
N PHE A 173 -22.49 -3.67 30.26
CA PHE A 173 -22.72 -2.50 31.10
C PHE A 173 -23.38 -1.34 30.33
N ILE A 174 -22.91 -1.01 29.13
CA ILE A 174 -23.50 0.03 28.28
C ILE A 174 -24.93 -0.33 27.89
N TYR A 175 -25.18 -1.57 27.51
CA TYR A 175 -26.52 -2.05 27.18
C TYR A 175 -27.47 -1.95 28.39
N TYR A 176 -27.05 -2.43 29.56
CA TYR A 176 -27.81 -2.32 30.80
C TYR A 176 -28.20 -0.87 31.13
N LEU A 177 -27.23 0.04 30.97
CA LEU A 177 -27.43 1.46 31.16
C LEU A 177 -28.52 2.02 30.22
N ASN A 178 -28.50 1.67 28.93
CA ASN A 178 -29.52 2.13 27.98
C ASN A 178 -30.91 1.56 28.29
N GLN A 179 -31.02 0.28 28.65
CA GLN A 179 -32.29 -0.33 29.06
C GLN A 179 -32.85 0.28 30.35
N ARG A 180 -31.99 0.67 31.29
CA ARG A 180 -32.42 1.36 32.50
C ARG A 180 -32.97 2.76 32.21
N ALA A 181 -32.36 3.48 31.26
CA ALA A 181 -32.85 4.81 30.86
C ALA A 181 -34.23 4.74 30.19
N VAL A 182 -34.44 3.75 29.32
CA VAL A 182 -35.75 3.51 28.68
C VAL A 182 -36.84 3.29 29.73
N ARG A 183 -36.62 2.37 30.67
CA ARG A 183 -37.60 2.02 31.72
C ARG A 183 -37.90 3.16 32.70
N MET A 184 -36.89 3.94 33.07
CA MET A 184 -37.05 4.95 34.13
C MET A 184 -37.50 6.33 33.62
N GLN A 185 -37.35 6.63 32.33
CA GLN A 185 -37.55 7.99 31.81
C GLN A 185 -38.47 8.04 30.59
N LEU A 186 -38.31 7.14 29.62
CA LEU A 186 -39.01 7.24 28.34
C LEU A 186 -40.35 6.50 28.36
N GLU A 187 -40.43 5.32 28.98
CA GLU A 187 -41.67 4.56 29.10
C GLU A 187 -42.75 5.31 29.90
N PRO A 188 -42.46 5.88 31.10
CA PRO A 188 -43.47 6.66 31.82
C PRO A 188 -43.97 7.87 31.04
N LYS A 189 -43.09 8.55 30.30
CA LYS A 189 -43.46 9.70 29.45
C LYS A 189 -44.36 9.31 28.29
N ARG A 190 -44.07 8.18 27.64
CA ARG A 190 -44.92 7.63 26.58
C ARG A 190 -46.32 7.33 27.12
N ASP A 191 -46.41 6.69 28.29
CA ASP A 191 -47.69 6.28 28.88
C ASP A 191 -48.53 7.49 29.32
N ALA A 192 -47.88 8.55 29.83
CA ALA A 192 -48.53 9.83 30.14
C ALA A 192 -49.09 10.52 28.88
N LEU A 193 -48.31 10.56 27.78
CA LEU A 193 -48.75 11.13 26.50
C LEU A 193 -49.91 10.32 25.87
N GLN A 194 -49.90 8.99 26.00
CA GLN A 194 -50.99 8.13 25.53
C GLN A 194 -52.27 8.40 26.31
N THR A 195 -52.18 8.49 27.64
CA THR A 195 -53.33 8.79 28.51
C THR A 195 -53.92 10.16 28.20
N LEU A 196 -53.07 11.16 27.96
CA LEU A 196 -53.48 12.50 27.56
C LEU A 196 -54.18 12.48 26.19
N LEU A 197 -53.64 11.74 25.22
CA LEU A 197 -54.25 11.57 23.89
C LEU A 197 -55.64 10.92 23.97
N THR A 198 -55.80 9.86 24.76
CA THR A 198 -57.10 9.20 24.97
C THR A 198 -58.10 10.17 25.59
N SER A 199 -57.71 10.93 26.61
CA SER A 199 -58.60 11.90 27.25
C SER A 199 -59.08 13.03 26.32
N LEU A 200 -58.19 13.54 25.46
CA LEU A 200 -58.55 14.57 24.48
C LEU A 200 -59.47 14.04 23.37
N THR A 201 -59.28 12.78 22.98
CA THR A 201 -60.10 12.14 21.94
C THR A 201 -61.51 11.84 22.46
N ASP A 202 -61.63 11.37 23.71
CA ASP A 202 -62.91 11.09 24.38
C ASP A 202 -63.74 12.36 24.69
N GLU A 203 -63.10 13.50 24.98
CA GLU A 203 -63.80 14.79 25.13
C GLU A 203 -64.26 15.37 23.78
N SER A 204 -63.45 15.27 22.72
CA SER A 204 -63.83 15.73 21.38
C SER A 204 -65.03 14.98 20.80
N ALA A 205 -65.27 13.74 21.24
CA ALA A 205 -66.44 12.95 20.87
C ALA A 205 -67.72 13.34 21.63
N ASN A 206 -67.61 14.13 22.71
CA ASN A 206 -68.74 14.53 23.58
C ASN A 206 -69.12 16.02 23.47
N SER A 207 -68.40 16.84 22.70
CA SER A 207 -68.59 18.29 22.62
C SER A 207 -69.12 18.75 21.25
N ASP A 208 -70.37 18.40 20.93
CA ASP A 208 -71.17 19.12 19.93
C ASP A 208 -72.04 20.17 20.66
N SER A 209 -71.45 21.26 21.14
CA SER A 209 -72.14 22.56 21.37
C SER A 209 -71.20 23.63 21.93
N GLU A 210 -71.23 24.78 21.24
CA GLU A 210 -70.85 26.15 21.65
C GLU A 210 -69.53 26.41 22.40
N GLY A 211 -68.53 26.84 21.63
CA GLY A 211 -67.71 28.04 21.88
C GLY A 211 -67.24 28.34 23.31
N VAL A 212 -66.39 27.49 23.90
CA VAL A 212 -65.54 27.87 25.05
C VAL A 212 -64.15 27.20 24.94
N GLN A 213 -63.08 28.00 25.03
CA GLN A 213 -61.66 27.58 25.07
C GLN A 213 -61.26 27.00 26.45
N THR A 214 -61.94 25.98 26.95
CA THR A 214 -61.53 25.31 28.20
C THR A 214 -61.74 23.81 28.10
N VAL A 215 -60.66 23.03 28.29
CA VAL A 215 -60.65 21.57 28.24
C VAL A 215 -60.62 21.04 29.68
N THR A 216 -61.47 20.07 30.02
CA THR A 216 -61.58 19.54 31.39
C THR A 216 -60.72 18.29 31.55
N VAL A 217 -59.48 18.48 31.98
CA VAL A 217 -58.54 17.36 32.13
C VAL A 217 -58.62 16.75 33.54
N SER A 218 -58.60 15.42 33.62
CA SER A 218 -58.55 14.66 34.90
C SER A 218 -57.26 14.96 35.68
N VAL A 219 -57.37 15.27 36.98
CA VAL A 219 -56.25 15.63 37.87
C VAL A 219 -55.14 14.57 37.96
N ALA A 220 -55.46 13.30 37.69
CA ALA A 220 -54.45 12.24 37.63
C ALA A 220 -53.39 12.48 36.53
N SER A 221 -53.77 13.10 35.42
CA SER A 221 -52.85 13.39 34.29
C SER A 221 -51.93 14.61 34.51
N LEU A 222 -52.35 15.55 35.36
CA LEU A 222 -51.61 16.78 35.70
C LEU A 222 -50.60 16.56 36.83
N ALA A 223 -50.89 15.65 37.76
CA ALA A 223 -50.00 15.35 38.88
C ALA A 223 -48.72 14.60 38.45
N GLU A 224 -48.76 13.82 37.37
CA GLU A 224 -47.57 13.13 36.83
C GLU A 224 -46.69 14.02 35.95
N THR A 225 -47.24 15.08 35.34
CA THR A 225 -46.50 16.02 34.49
C THR A 225 -45.71 17.08 35.30
N GLN A 226 -46.07 17.33 36.56
CA GLN A 226 -45.47 18.41 37.37
C GLN A 226 -44.28 18.00 38.26
N ALA A 227 -43.85 16.74 38.28
CA ALA A 227 -42.65 16.37 39.04
C ALA A 227 -41.38 16.88 38.33
N PRO A 228 -40.58 17.81 38.91
CA PRO A 228 -39.36 18.29 38.27
C PRO A 228 -38.36 17.13 38.19
N LEU A 229 -38.16 16.62 36.97
CA LEU A 229 -37.18 15.59 36.69
C LEU A 229 -35.78 16.12 37.02
N PRO A 230 -34.92 15.33 37.68
CA PRO A 230 -33.53 15.73 37.87
C PRO A 230 -32.91 16.01 36.49
N PRO A 231 -32.07 17.06 36.36
CA PRO A 231 -31.49 17.44 35.09
C PRO A 231 -30.78 16.24 34.45
N VAL A 232 -30.80 16.17 33.12
CA VAL A 232 -30.14 15.14 32.27
C VAL A 232 -28.61 15.25 32.40
N LYS A 233 -28.06 15.08 33.61
CA LYS A 233 -26.63 15.01 33.91
C LYS A 233 -26.09 13.59 33.68
N PHE A 234 -26.96 12.58 33.77
CA PHE A 234 -26.57 11.18 33.62
C PHE A 234 -26.05 10.83 32.20
N LEU A 235 -26.53 11.50 31.14
CA LEU A 235 -26.13 11.19 29.76
C LEU A 235 -24.74 11.76 29.37
N LYS A 236 -24.41 12.98 29.85
CA LYS A 236 -23.08 13.59 29.62
C LYS A 236 -21.97 12.87 30.38
N THR A 237 -22.28 12.41 31.59
CA THR A 237 -21.33 11.66 32.44
C THR A 237 -21.00 10.28 31.86
N ARG A 238 -21.93 9.65 31.12
CA ARG A 238 -21.71 8.38 30.40
C ARG A 238 -20.71 8.48 29.26
N LEU A 239 -20.77 9.56 28.47
CA LEU A 239 -19.86 9.77 27.35
C LEU A 239 -18.43 10.02 27.85
N ALA A 240 -18.31 10.78 28.95
CA ALA A 240 -17.03 11.00 29.62
C ALA A 240 -16.47 9.71 30.23
N ILE A 241 -17.27 8.89 30.91
CA ILE A 241 -16.80 7.61 31.48
C ILE A 241 -16.42 6.60 30.38
N GLY A 242 -17.19 6.55 29.29
CA GLY A 242 -16.88 5.70 28.13
C GLY A 242 -15.60 6.13 27.40
N LEU A 243 -15.40 7.44 27.22
CA LEU A 243 -14.20 8.01 26.59
C LEU A 243 -12.97 7.87 27.50
N ILE A 244 -13.11 8.11 28.80
CA ILE A 244 -12.03 7.93 29.79
C ILE A 244 -11.68 6.44 29.90
N GLY A 245 -12.69 5.55 29.90
CA GLY A 245 -12.47 4.10 29.85
C GLY A 245 -11.71 3.71 28.59
N PHE A 246 -12.14 4.19 27.42
CA PHE A 246 -11.48 3.94 26.14
C PHE A 246 -10.03 4.46 26.10
N VAL A 247 -9.78 5.67 26.60
CA VAL A 247 -8.44 6.26 26.68
C VAL A 247 -7.58 5.53 27.72
N ALA A 248 -8.14 5.08 28.84
CA ALA A 248 -7.42 4.30 29.84
C ALA A 248 -7.07 2.89 29.33
N ILE A 249 -7.96 2.25 28.57
CA ILE A 249 -7.68 0.98 27.89
C ILE A 249 -6.59 1.19 26.85
N MET A 250 -6.68 2.23 26.02
CA MET A 250 -5.65 2.58 25.04
C MET A 250 -4.31 2.93 25.70
N GLY A 251 -4.32 3.61 26.84
CA GLY A 251 -3.13 3.92 27.62
C GLY A 251 -2.50 2.68 28.27
N ALA A 252 -3.31 1.78 28.83
CA ALA A 252 -2.84 0.50 29.36
C ALA A 252 -2.36 -0.45 28.25
N MET A 253 -2.93 -0.35 27.06
CA MET A 253 -2.56 -1.07 25.84
C MET A 253 -1.22 -0.59 25.26
N ILE A 254 -1.05 0.72 25.12
CA ILE A 254 0.22 1.35 24.72
C ILE A 254 1.27 1.07 25.80
N GLY A 255 0.89 1.17 27.07
CA GLY A 255 1.74 0.84 28.20
C GLY A 255 2.16 -0.63 28.21
N GLY A 256 1.25 -1.57 27.92
CA GLY A 256 1.56 -3.00 27.83
C GLY A 256 2.48 -3.34 26.66
N VAL A 257 2.20 -2.79 25.48
CA VAL A 257 3.06 -2.94 24.29
C VAL A 257 4.44 -2.30 24.54
N LEU A 258 4.51 -1.11 25.14
CA LEU A 258 5.77 -0.45 25.50
C LEU A 258 6.50 -1.19 26.63
N PHE A 259 5.79 -1.77 27.60
CA PHE A 259 6.38 -2.57 28.67
C PHE A 259 6.99 -3.88 28.13
N PHE A 260 6.42 -4.46 27.07
CA PHE A 260 7.04 -5.58 26.35
C PHE A 260 8.20 -5.14 25.42
N VAL A 261 8.23 -3.88 24.99
CA VAL A 261 9.33 -3.27 24.24
C VAL A 261 10.49 -2.84 25.15
N ASP A 262 10.23 -2.57 26.44
CA ASP A 262 11.20 -2.06 27.42
C ASP A 262 11.62 -3.11 28.48
N ALA A 263 10.89 -4.22 28.62
CA ALA A 263 11.35 -5.38 29.38
C ALA A 263 12.38 -6.16 28.55
N ASP A 264 13.62 -6.21 29.03
CA ASP A 264 14.80 -6.95 28.56
C ASP A 264 14.54 -8.43 28.22
N SER A 265 13.72 -8.68 27.20
CA SER A 265 13.53 -9.99 26.60
C SER A 265 14.57 -10.14 25.48
N PRO A 266 15.50 -11.13 25.56
CA PRO A 266 16.70 -11.19 24.72
C PRO A 266 16.46 -11.38 23.21
N GLY A 267 15.21 -11.51 22.77
CA GLY A 267 14.85 -11.78 21.37
C GLY A 267 14.88 -10.56 20.44
N PHE A 268 14.69 -9.34 20.94
CA PHE A 268 14.53 -8.16 20.07
C PHE A 268 15.83 -7.37 19.82
N ARG A 269 16.86 -7.52 20.67
CA ARG A 269 18.14 -6.79 20.57
C ARG A 269 19.31 -7.58 19.97
N HIS A 270 19.22 -8.90 19.84
CA HIS A 270 20.34 -9.72 19.33
C HIS A 270 20.63 -9.55 17.83
N GLY A 271 19.72 -8.97 17.05
CA GLY A 271 19.93 -8.73 15.61
C GLY A 271 20.89 -7.58 15.28
N PHE A 272 21.15 -6.65 16.21
CA PHE A 272 21.82 -5.38 15.86
C PHE A 272 23.32 -5.29 16.20
N ASN A 273 23.85 -6.16 17.06
CA ASN A 273 25.27 -6.09 17.48
C ASN A 273 26.19 -7.20 16.93
N ALA A 274 25.65 -8.28 16.37
CA ALA A 274 26.45 -9.33 15.74
C ALA A 274 27.09 -8.87 14.40
N GLU A 275 26.49 -7.89 13.73
CA GLU A 275 26.95 -7.38 12.43
C GLU A 275 28.23 -6.52 12.49
N ARG A 276 28.62 -5.97 13.67
CA ARG A 276 29.81 -5.10 13.76
C ARG A 276 31.14 -5.84 13.86
N GLN A 277 31.16 -7.09 14.31
CA GLN A 277 32.39 -7.89 14.36
C GLN A 277 32.73 -8.55 13.00
N ALA A 278 31.75 -8.74 12.11
CA ALA A 278 31.93 -9.51 10.87
C ALA A 278 32.74 -8.80 9.77
N ARG A 279 33.16 -7.54 9.97
CA ARG A 279 33.69 -6.67 8.89
C ARG A 279 35.08 -6.08 9.21
N ARG A 280 36.08 -6.91 9.49
CA ARG A 280 37.47 -6.48 9.79
C ARG A 280 38.51 -7.34 9.05
N SER A 281 39.68 -6.77 8.77
CA SER A 281 40.82 -7.45 8.12
C SER A 281 42.15 -7.04 8.77
N PRO A 282 43.17 -7.92 8.82
CA PRO A 282 44.52 -7.55 9.26
C PRO A 282 45.40 -7.06 8.09
N PHE A 283 44.91 -7.11 6.85
CA PHE A 283 45.68 -6.81 5.65
C PHE A 283 45.22 -5.52 4.98
N GLU A 284 46.15 -4.72 4.47
CA GLU A 284 45.85 -3.47 3.74
C GLU A 284 45.50 -3.72 2.27
N ALA A 285 46.01 -4.82 1.70
CA ALA A 285 45.72 -5.28 0.36
C ALA A 285 45.95 -6.79 0.27
N VAL A 286 45.27 -7.45 -0.66
CA VAL A 286 45.46 -8.87 -0.95
C VAL A 286 45.53 -9.02 -2.47
N ARG A 287 46.41 -9.90 -2.94
CA ARG A 287 46.48 -10.32 -4.34
C ARG A 287 46.73 -11.82 -4.42
N TRP A 288 46.43 -12.40 -5.57
CA TRP A 288 46.55 -13.84 -5.75
C TRP A 288 47.65 -14.16 -6.75
N GLN A 289 48.66 -14.91 -6.31
CA GLN A 289 49.61 -15.55 -7.20
C GLN A 289 49.37 -17.06 -7.12
N ASN A 290 48.84 -17.62 -8.21
CA ASN A 290 48.32 -18.99 -8.24
C ASN A 290 47.14 -19.22 -7.26
N SER A 291 47.21 -20.29 -6.46
CA SER A 291 46.18 -20.71 -5.50
C SER A 291 46.36 -20.15 -4.09
N LEU A 292 47.40 -19.33 -3.85
CA LEU A 292 47.75 -18.82 -2.52
C LEU A 292 47.67 -17.29 -2.47
N PRO A 293 47.22 -16.72 -1.34
CA PRO A 293 47.13 -15.27 -1.18
C PRO A 293 48.49 -14.67 -0.81
N GLU A 294 48.83 -13.58 -1.47
CA GLU A 294 49.83 -12.63 -1.03
C GLU A 294 49.11 -11.44 -0.37
N VAL A 295 49.62 -11.00 0.76
CA VAL A 295 49.01 -9.98 1.60
C VAL A 295 49.97 -8.82 1.81
N ARG A 296 49.43 -7.61 1.88
CA ARG A 296 50.22 -6.40 2.13
C ARG A 296 50.04 -5.94 3.56
N LEU A 297 51.15 -5.74 4.26
CA LEU A 297 51.24 -5.12 5.58
C LEU A 297 52.37 -4.10 5.59
N ASP A 298 52.14 -2.92 6.16
CA ASP A 298 53.13 -1.83 6.23
C ASP A 298 53.71 -1.46 4.86
N ASN A 299 52.88 -1.43 3.82
CA ASN A 299 53.26 -1.23 2.41
C ASN A 299 54.18 -2.28 1.78
N GLU A 300 54.49 -3.39 2.44
CA GLU A 300 55.28 -4.49 1.87
C GLU A 300 54.42 -5.74 1.60
N TRP A 301 54.73 -6.46 0.50
CA TRP A 301 54.01 -7.68 0.11
C TRP A 301 54.68 -8.93 0.68
N PHE A 302 53.87 -9.79 1.28
CA PHE A 302 54.28 -11.07 1.86
C PHE A 302 53.42 -12.19 1.30
N LYS A 303 53.98 -13.40 1.22
CA LYS A 303 53.18 -14.62 1.05
C LYS A 303 52.65 -15.03 2.42
N LEU A 304 51.34 -15.21 2.55
CA LEU A 304 50.73 -15.64 3.81
C LEU A 304 51.00 -17.14 4.02
N VAL A 305 51.62 -17.49 5.14
CA VAL A 305 51.92 -18.89 5.52
C VAL A 305 50.85 -19.42 6.45
N SER A 306 50.54 -18.69 7.53
CA SER A 306 49.48 -19.07 8.48
C SER A 306 48.85 -17.84 9.17
N LEU A 307 47.62 -18.00 9.65
CA LEU A 307 46.88 -17.03 10.46
C LEU A 307 46.32 -17.74 11.69
N ASN A 308 46.69 -17.28 12.89
CA ASN A 308 46.36 -17.91 14.18
C ASN A 308 46.63 -19.42 14.16
N ASP A 309 47.82 -19.81 13.70
CA ASP A 309 48.26 -21.20 13.56
C ASP A 309 47.47 -22.05 12.54
N ILE A 310 46.53 -21.45 11.79
CA ILE A 310 45.86 -22.12 10.67
C ILE A 310 46.68 -21.86 9.39
N PRO A 311 47.14 -22.90 8.68
CA PRO A 311 47.82 -22.73 7.40
C PRO A 311 46.93 -21.99 6.38
N ALA A 312 47.51 -21.05 5.63
CA ALA A 312 46.79 -20.28 4.62
C ALA A 312 46.15 -21.18 3.56
N GLU A 313 46.81 -22.31 3.22
CA GLU A 313 46.27 -23.33 2.32
C GLU A 313 44.98 -23.96 2.84
N GLU A 314 44.88 -24.17 4.16
CA GLU A 314 43.70 -24.74 4.78
C GLU A 314 42.55 -23.74 4.81
N ILE A 315 42.83 -22.47 5.11
CA ILE A 315 41.85 -21.38 5.02
C ILE A 315 41.31 -21.28 3.59
N VAL A 316 42.20 -21.25 2.59
CA VAL A 316 41.82 -21.20 1.18
C VAL A 316 41.05 -22.46 0.76
N SER A 317 41.45 -23.64 1.22
CA SER A 317 40.76 -24.90 0.90
C SER A 317 39.36 -24.95 1.50
N PHE A 318 39.20 -24.47 2.74
CA PHE A 318 37.90 -24.30 3.36
C PHE A 318 37.07 -23.29 2.56
N SER A 319 37.62 -22.11 2.27
CA SER A 319 36.92 -21.08 1.50
C SER A 319 36.50 -21.56 0.11
N ARG A 320 37.32 -22.39 -0.57
CA ARG A 320 36.96 -23.02 -1.85
C ARG A 320 35.83 -24.02 -1.72
N ARG A 321 35.84 -24.86 -0.69
CA ARG A 321 34.75 -25.83 -0.46
C ARG A 321 33.45 -25.15 -0.05
N THR A 322 33.53 -24.04 0.66
CA THR A 322 32.35 -23.35 1.21
C THR A 322 31.78 -22.29 0.28
N TYR A 323 32.62 -21.58 -0.47
CA TYR A 323 32.23 -20.43 -1.29
C TYR A 323 32.60 -20.58 -2.76
N GLU A 324 33.09 -21.75 -3.18
CA GLU A 324 33.37 -22.11 -4.57
C GLU A 324 34.17 -21.03 -5.29
N ASP A 325 33.68 -20.51 -6.43
CA ASP A 325 34.36 -19.49 -7.24
C ASP A 325 34.51 -18.13 -6.55
N GLN A 326 33.75 -17.88 -5.48
CA GLN A 326 33.83 -16.64 -4.70
C GLN A 326 34.91 -16.68 -3.61
N TYR A 327 35.63 -17.79 -3.44
CA TYR A 327 36.58 -17.97 -2.33
C TYR A 327 37.62 -16.86 -2.22
N ARG A 328 38.10 -16.31 -3.35
CA ARG A 328 39.08 -15.22 -3.37
C ARG A 328 38.49 -13.93 -2.81
N LYS A 329 37.33 -13.55 -3.34
CA LYS A 329 36.59 -12.35 -2.89
C LYS A 329 36.18 -12.46 -1.43
N ARG A 330 35.71 -13.64 -0.99
CA ARG A 330 35.35 -13.87 0.42
C ARG A 330 36.57 -13.84 1.34
N PHE A 331 37.72 -14.32 0.89
CA PHE A 331 38.97 -14.22 1.66
C PHE A 331 39.44 -12.76 1.78
N GLU A 332 39.26 -11.97 0.73
CA GLU A 332 39.59 -10.54 0.70
C GLU A 332 38.65 -9.69 1.57
N GLU A 333 37.34 -9.91 1.44
CA GLU A 333 36.32 -9.03 2.02
C GLU A 333 35.74 -9.56 3.34
N ASP A 334 35.68 -10.87 3.56
CA ASP A 334 34.89 -11.50 4.64
C ASP A 334 35.69 -12.55 5.44
N LEU A 335 36.98 -12.31 5.66
CA LEU A 335 37.91 -13.21 6.38
C LEU A 335 37.39 -13.65 7.77
N VAL A 336 36.72 -12.77 8.51
CA VAL A 336 36.16 -13.09 9.83
C VAL A 336 35.06 -14.15 9.74
N GLU A 337 34.25 -14.13 8.69
CA GLU A 337 33.19 -15.13 8.48
C GLU A 337 33.76 -16.48 8.09
N ILE A 338 34.81 -16.50 7.26
CA ILE A 338 35.56 -17.71 6.93
C ILE A 338 36.10 -18.36 8.19
N LEU A 339 36.79 -17.60 9.03
CA LEU A 339 37.40 -18.10 10.25
C LEU A 339 36.35 -18.56 11.29
N LYS A 340 35.20 -17.86 11.38
CA LYS A 340 34.03 -18.33 12.14
C LYS A 340 33.50 -19.66 11.62
N GLY A 341 33.39 -19.82 10.30
CA GLY A 341 32.98 -21.07 9.65
C GLY A 341 33.93 -22.23 9.96
N MET A 342 35.24 -21.94 10.06
CA MET A 342 36.27 -22.88 10.50
C MET A 342 36.27 -23.15 12.02
N LYS A 343 35.30 -22.59 12.77
CA LYS A 343 35.21 -22.66 14.23
C LYS A 343 36.42 -22.05 14.96
N ASN A 344 37.12 -21.10 14.32
CA ASN A 344 38.24 -20.37 14.92
C ASN A 344 38.06 -18.85 14.74
N PRO A 345 37.06 -18.23 15.41
CA PRO A 345 36.79 -16.80 15.25
C PRO A 345 38.00 -15.95 15.68
N PRO A 346 38.42 -14.97 14.87
CA PRO A 346 39.54 -14.11 15.23
C PRO A 346 39.15 -13.15 16.35
N GLY A 347 40.10 -12.83 17.22
CA GLY A 347 39.96 -11.74 18.20
C GLY A 347 40.14 -10.36 17.58
N ASP A 348 40.31 -9.34 18.41
CA ASP A 348 40.63 -7.98 17.95
C ASP A 348 42.04 -7.88 17.34
N THR A 349 42.92 -8.83 17.65
CA THR A 349 44.25 -9.01 17.05
C THR A 349 44.45 -10.46 16.59
N VAL A 350 45.39 -10.67 15.65
CA VAL A 350 45.77 -11.98 15.10
C VAL A 350 47.29 -12.14 15.05
N THR A 351 47.75 -13.39 15.02
CA THR A 351 49.14 -13.74 14.74
C THR A 351 49.27 -14.20 13.29
N LEU A 352 50.21 -13.62 12.56
CA LEU A 352 50.48 -13.93 11.15
C LEU A 352 51.88 -14.50 10.99
N GLU A 353 51.98 -15.58 10.23
CA GLU A 353 53.25 -16.07 9.72
C GLU A 353 53.36 -15.70 8.24
N LEU A 354 54.41 -14.97 7.90
CA LEU A 354 54.58 -14.30 6.61
C LEU A 354 55.93 -14.69 6.00
N GLN A 355 55.95 -14.99 4.71
CA GLN A 355 57.19 -15.25 3.98
C GLN A 355 57.52 -14.05 3.09
N SER A 356 58.73 -13.50 3.26
CA SER A 356 59.24 -12.40 2.43
C SER A 356 59.41 -12.85 0.97
N LEU A 357 58.89 -12.06 0.03
CA LEU A 357 58.97 -12.36 -1.41
C LEU A 357 60.39 -12.18 -1.98
N THR A 358 61.26 -11.41 -1.33
CA THR A 358 62.62 -11.09 -1.80
C THR A 358 63.70 -11.95 -1.17
N SER A 359 63.55 -12.35 0.10
CA SER A 359 64.56 -13.12 0.84
C SER A 359 64.15 -14.56 1.13
N SER A 360 62.89 -14.95 0.83
CA SER A 360 62.28 -16.24 1.15
C SER A 360 62.32 -16.64 2.64
N LYS A 361 62.72 -15.73 3.53
CA LYS A 361 62.74 -15.90 4.98
C LYS A 361 61.32 -15.73 5.54
N THR A 362 60.96 -16.60 6.47
CA THR A 362 59.68 -16.53 7.20
C THR A 362 59.84 -15.69 8.46
N GLU A 363 58.87 -14.82 8.71
CA GLU A 363 58.74 -14.02 9.93
C GLU A 363 57.37 -14.22 10.58
N VAL A 364 57.34 -14.15 11.90
CA VAL A 364 56.10 -14.25 12.68
C VAL A 364 55.79 -12.90 13.30
N ARG A 365 54.64 -12.34 12.96
CA ARG A 365 54.13 -11.08 13.52
C ARG A 365 52.99 -11.38 14.48
N LYS A 366 53.17 -11.01 15.74
CA LYS A 366 52.15 -11.16 16.79
C LYS A 366 51.38 -9.86 16.96
N ASP A 367 50.16 -9.97 17.47
CA ASP A 367 49.28 -8.85 17.83
C ASP A 367 48.94 -7.88 16.67
N VAL A 368 48.78 -8.42 15.46
CA VAL A 368 48.38 -7.63 14.29
C VAL A 368 46.91 -7.24 14.42
N PRO A 369 46.56 -5.93 14.39
CA PRO A 369 45.19 -5.48 14.62
C PRO A 369 44.27 -5.82 13.45
N MET A 370 43.06 -6.27 13.77
CA MET A 370 41.97 -6.46 12.82
C MET A 370 41.17 -5.16 12.73
N THR A 371 41.31 -4.41 11.63
CA THR A 371 40.68 -3.07 11.51
C THR A 371 39.65 -3.00 10.38
N TYR A 372 38.77 -2.01 10.45
CA TYR A 372 37.80 -1.73 9.39
C TYR A 372 38.48 -0.97 8.24
N GLU A 373 39.43 -0.08 8.53
CA GLU A 373 40.17 0.67 7.53
C GLU A 373 40.93 -0.26 6.57
N ASN A 374 41.55 -1.31 7.10
CA ASN A 374 42.25 -2.32 6.31
C ASN A 374 41.32 -3.04 5.31
N ARG A 375 40.13 -3.43 5.77
CA ARG A 375 39.10 -4.02 4.90
C ARG A 375 38.64 -3.03 3.83
N GLN A 376 38.45 -1.77 4.20
CA GLN A 376 38.02 -0.73 3.27
C GLN A 376 39.08 -0.49 2.18
N ALA A 377 40.36 -0.44 2.57
CA ALA A 377 41.48 -0.31 1.64
C ALA A 377 41.56 -1.45 0.62
N ILE A 378 41.28 -2.71 1.02
CA ILE A 378 41.19 -3.84 0.08
C ILE A 378 40.09 -3.61 -0.96
N ARG A 379 38.91 -3.12 -0.52
CA ARG A 379 37.77 -2.87 -1.42
C ARG A 379 38.01 -1.71 -2.38
N ASP A 380 38.63 -0.64 -1.88
CA ASP A 380 38.96 0.53 -2.68
C ASP A 380 40.04 0.18 -3.72
N ALA A 381 41.06 -0.61 -3.35
CA ALA A 381 42.07 -1.11 -4.29
C ALA A 381 41.49 -2.05 -5.37
N ALA A 382 40.44 -2.82 -5.06
CA ALA A 382 39.71 -3.63 -6.03
C ALA A 382 38.85 -2.77 -6.99
N ALA A 383 38.47 -1.56 -6.58
CA ALA A 383 37.73 -0.61 -7.41
C ALA A 383 38.64 0.17 -8.38
N ASP A 384 39.89 0.45 -7.99
CA ASP A 384 40.87 1.25 -8.74
C ASP A 384 41.67 0.48 -9.81
N GLN A 385 41.51 -0.84 -9.94
CA GLN A 385 42.17 -1.58 -11.03
C GLN A 385 41.53 -1.25 -12.39
N PRO A 386 42.30 -0.86 -13.42
CA PRO A 386 41.77 -0.58 -14.75
C PRO A 386 41.12 -1.83 -15.33
N ARG A 387 39.78 -1.79 -15.44
CA ARG A 387 38.88 -2.89 -15.87
C ARG A 387 39.00 -3.28 -17.35
N SER A 388 40.16 -3.07 -18.01
CA SER A 388 40.28 -3.19 -19.48
C SER A 388 41.06 -4.40 -20.01
N GLN A 389 41.56 -5.32 -19.17
CA GLN A 389 42.23 -6.55 -19.69
C GLN A 389 41.64 -7.88 -19.22
N SER A 390 40.89 -7.94 -18.12
CA SER A 390 40.24 -9.19 -17.67
C SER A 390 38.87 -9.48 -18.31
N ARG A 391 38.31 -8.55 -19.11
CA ARG A 391 37.02 -8.71 -19.84
C ARG A 391 37.18 -9.41 -21.20
N ARG A 392 38.42 -9.60 -21.71
CA ARG A 392 38.69 -10.30 -22.98
C ARG A 392 39.12 -11.76 -22.83
N GLU A 393 39.37 -12.24 -21.62
CA GLU A 393 39.75 -13.64 -21.34
C GLU A 393 38.75 -14.37 -20.43
N ARG A 394 37.57 -13.82 -20.17
CA ARG A 394 36.46 -14.64 -19.66
C ARG A 394 35.83 -15.37 -20.84
N VAL A 395 36.48 -16.48 -21.16
CA VAL A 395 36.04 -17.57 -22.02
C VAL A 395 34.52 -17.63 -22.05
N SER A 396 33.99 -17.45 -23.25
CA SER A 396 32.71 -17.99 -23.68
C SER A 396 32.38 -19.25 -22.89
N GLN A 397 31.32 -19.21 -22.07
CA GLN A 397 30.61 -20.46 -21.83
C GLN A 397 30.36 -21.07 -23.21
N PRO A 398 30.65 -22.37 -23.43
CA PRO A 398 30.37 -22.97 -24.73
C PRO A 398 28.94 -22.62 -25.10
N PRO A 399 28.65 -22.31 -26.39
CA PRO A 399 27.28 -22.16 -26.82
C PRO A 399 26.51 -23.35 -26.27
N VAL A 400 25.37 -23.07 -25.61
CA VAL A 400 24.43 -24.10 -25.15
C VAL A 400 24.37 -25.15 -26.26
N SER A 401 24.68 -26.41 -25.94
CA SER A 401 24.78 -27.41 -27.01
C SER A 401 23.46 -27.42 -27.78
N ILE A 402 23.51 -27.71 -29.08
CA ILE A 402 22.29 -27.68 -29.93
C ILE A 402 21.19 -28.57 -29.31
N ASP A 403 21.59 -29.66 -28.66
CA ASP A 403 20.71 -30.59 -27.97
C ASP A 403 20.12 -29.99 -26.67
N ASP A 404 20.92 -29.28 -25.86
CA ASP A 404 20.43 -28.61 -24.64
C ASP A 404 19.52 -27.42 -24.97
N ALA A 405 19.83 -26.67 -26.02
CA ALA A 405 18.99 -25.57 -26.50
C ALA A 405 17.67 -26.09 -27.06
N LYS A 406 17.69 -27.24 -27.74
CA LYS A 406 16.49 -27.92 -28.23
C LYS A 406 15.65 -28.45 -27.07
N GLN A 407 16.26 -29.13 -26.10
CA GLN A 407 15.57 -29.64 -24.93
C GLN A 407 14.99 -28.51 -24.07
N PHE A 408 15.71 -27.39 -23.95
CA PHE A 408 15.21 -26.19 -23.31
C PHE A 408 13.97 -25.65 -24.02
N ARG A 409 14.04 -25.47 -25.35
CA ARG A 409 12.91 -25.00 -26.15
C ARG A 409 11.70 -25.91 -25.99
N GLU A 410 11.89 -27.23 -26.04
CA GLU A 410 10.81 -28.20 -25.86
C GLU A 410 10.18 -28.13 -24.47
N ARG A 411 10.99 -27.93 -23.41
CA ARG A 411 10.50 -27.75 -22.04
C ARG A 411 9.69 -26.47 -21.89
N VAL A 412 10.18 -25.34 -22.42
CA VAL A 412 9.49 -24.05 -22.37
C VAL A 412 8.22 -24.07 -23.21
N ASP A 413 8.26 -24.63 -24.42
CA ASP A 413 7.07 -24.78 -25.26
C ASP A 413 6.04 -25.66 -24.56
N THR A 414 6.43 -26.84 -24.05
CA THR A 414 5.51 -27.73 -23.32
C THR A 414 4.88 -27.02 -22.12
N PHE A 415 5.66 -26.25 -21.36
CA PHE A 415 5.16 -25.46 -20.24
C PHE A 415 4.14 -24.41 -20.71
N LEU A 416 4.50 -23.58 -21.70
CA LEU A 416 3.65 -22.50 -22.19
C LEU A 416 2.39 -23.01 -22.90
N GLN A 417 2.47 -24.14 -23.61
CA GLN A 417 1.32 -24.79 -24.24
C GLN A 417 0.29 -25.25 -23.22
N ARG A 418 0.74 -25.77 -22.06
CA ARG A 418 -0.16 -26.14 -20.95
C ARG A 418 -0.70 -24.90 -20.25
N ALA A 419 0.19 -23.99 -19.87
CA ALA A 419 -0.17 -22.80 -19.12
C ALA A 419 -1.12 -21.89 -19.91
N ARG A 420 -0.99 -21.77 -21.23
CA ARG A 420 -1.91 -20.96 -22.04
C ARG A 420 -3.32 -21.54 -22.12
N ILE A 421 -3.49 -22.86 -22.04
CA ILE A 421 -4.82 -23.50 -22.02
C ILE A 421 -5.51 -23.17 -20.69
N GLU A 422 -4.76 -23.15 -19.59
CA GLU A 422 -5.27 -22.85 -18.26
C GLU A 422 -5.55 -21.36 -18.05
N THR A 423 -4.68 -20.49 -18.59
CA THR A 423 -4.73 -19.03 -18.38
C THR A 423 -5.46 -18.26 -19.48
N GLY A 424 -5.65 -18.88 -20.65
CA GLY A 424 -6.13 -18.19 -21.85
C GLY A 424 -5.12 -17.22 -22.48
N PHE A 425 -3.82 -17.32 -22.14
CA PHE A 425 -2.79 -16.42 -22.66
C PHE A 425 -2.73 -16.40 -24.20
N ALA A 426 -2.81 -15.20 -24.78
CA ALA A 426 -2.52 -14.91 -26.17
C ALA A 426 -1.52 -13.76 -26.25
N GLY A 427 -0.51 -13.90 -27.10
CA GLY A 427 0.61 -12.97 -27.18
C GLY A 427 1.91 -13.58 -27.65
N VAL A 428 3.02 -13.02 -27.19
CA VAL A 428 4.39 -13.37 -27.54
C VAL A 428 5.21 -13.56 -26.26
N VAL A 429 6.02 -14.61 -26.23
CA VAL A 429 7.05 -14.85 -25.22
C VAL A 429 8.40 -15.02 -25.93
N LEU A 430 9.36 -14.18 -25.59
CA LEU A 430 10.74 -14.27 -26.08
C LEU A 430 11.67 -14.45 -24.87
N VAL A 431 12.58 -15.41 -24.96
CA VAL A 431 13.70 -15.59 -24.02
C VAL A 431 14.98 -15.46 -24.82
N ALA A 432 15.87 -14.57 -24.40
CA ALA A 432 17.18 -14.42 -24.99
C ALA A 432 18.28 -14.53 -23.93
N ARG A 433 19.43 -15.06 -24.34
CA ARG A 433 20.62 -15.18 -23.53
C ARG A 433 21.84 -14.78 -24.35
N ALA A 434 22.80 -14.07 -23.76
CA ALA A 434 23.99 -13.60 -24.47
C ALA A 434 23.62 -12.75 -25.71
N GLY A 435 22.55 -11.95 -25.59
CA GLY A 435 21.98 -11.18 -26.67
C GLY A 435 21.16 -11.97 -27.70
N GLU A 436 21.19 -13.31 -27.73
CA GLU A 436 20.57 -14.12 -28.78
C GLU A 436 19.27 -14.80 -28.32
N PRO A 437 18.20 -14.86 -29.14
CA PRO A 437 16.99 -15.61 -28.82
C PRO A 437 17.29 -17.10 -28.63
N VAL A 438 16.90 -17.63 -27.46
CA VAL A 438 16.95 -19.06 -27.13
C VAL A 438 15.56 -19.71 -27.19
N TYR A 439 14.49 -18.91 -27.06
CA TYR A 439 13.11 -19.33 -27.23
C TYR A 439 12.26 -18.19 -27.79
N GLU A 440 11.40 -18.52 -28.76
CA GLU A 440 10.47 -17.59 -29.40
C GLU A 440 9.11 -18.29 -29.53
N GLY A 441 8.12 -17.85 -28.75
CA GLY A 441 6.77 -18.41 -28.73
C GLY A 441 5.74 -17.36 -29.09
N THR A 442 4.92 -17.66 -30.10
CA THR A 442 3.79 -16.81 -30.53
C THR A 442 2.49 -17.57 -30.37
N PHE A 443 1.50 -16.97 -29.70
CA PHE A 443 0.28 -17.64 -29.29
C PHE A 443 -0.94 -16.80 -29.65
N GLY A 444 -1.95 -17.44 -30.25
CA GLY A 444 -3.20 -16.77 -30.61
C GLY A 444 -3.04 -15.74 -31.73
N TYR A 445 -4.02 -14.84 -31.80
CA TYR A 445 -4.14 -13.85 -32.87
C TYR A 445 -3.90 -12.46 -32.31
N SER A 446 -3.16 -11.62 -33.04
CA SER A 446 -3.11 -10.17 -32.79
C SER A 446 -4.47 -9.54 -33.09
N HIS A 447 -5.17 -10.07 -34.11
CA HIS A 447 -6.51 -9.67 -34.50
C HIS A 447 -7.46 -10.83 -34.60
N LEU A 448 -8.55 -10.79 -33.83
CA LEU A 448 -9.50 -11.90 -33.81
C LEU A 448 -10.38 -11.95 -35.07
N GLU A 449 -10.86 -10.81 -35.56
CA GLU A 449 -11.78 -10.73 -36.71
C GLU A 449 -11.11 -11.22 -38.00
N SER A 450 -9.89 -10.74 -38.28
CA SER A 450 -9.11 -11.16 -39.44
C SER A 450 -8.32 -12.45 -39.21
N LYS A 451 -8.27 -12.95 -37.97
CA LYS A 451 -7.41 -14.08 -37.55
C LYS A 451 -5.94 -13.86 -37.91
N THR A 452 -5.44 -12.63 -37.76
CA THR A 452 -4.01 -12.33 -37.96
C THR A 452 -3.22 -12.92 -36.79
N PRO A 453 -2.26 -13.83 -37.02
CA PRO A 453 -1.48 -14.43 -35.93
C PRO A 453 -0.57 -13.40 -35.26
N ASN A 454 -0.32 -13.59 -33.97
CA ASN A 454 0.75 -12.85 -33.28
C ASN A 454 2.12 -13.22 -33.89
N SER A 455 3.01 -12.23 -33.97
CA SER A 455 4.40 -12.38 -34.39
C SER A 455 5.33 -11.62 -33.44
N LEU A 456 6.64 -11.88 -33.52
CA LEU A 456 7.65 -11.16 -32.72
C LEU A 456 7.68 -9.64 -32.98
N ASP A 457 7.14 -9.22 -34.13
CA ASP A 457 7.02 -7.81 -34.54
C ASP A 457 5.62 -7.22 -34.29
N THR A 458 4.67 -8.00 -33.76
CA THR A 458 3.36 -7.47 -33.36
C THR A 458 3.54 -6.37 -32.30
N PRO A 459 3.00 -5.16 -32.52
CA PRO A 459 3.10 -4.07 -31.56
C PRO A 459 2.06 -4.23 -30.44
N PHE A 460 2.52 -4.32 -29.19
CA PHE A 460 1.67 -4.35 -28.00
C PHE A 460 1.80 -3.04 -27.22
N ARG A 461 0.72 -2.59 -26.56
CA ARG A 461 0.85 -1.57 -25.52
C ARG A 461 1.64 -2.13 -24.34
N ILE A 462 2.74 -1.47 -23.98
CA ILE A 462 3.66 -1.98 -22.95
C ILE A 462 3.42 -1.36 -21.56
N ALA A 463 2.42 -0.48 -21.44
CA ALA A 463 1.97 0.10 -20.18
C ALA A 463 3.14 0.60 -19.31
N GLY A 464 3.28 0.15 -18.06
CA GLY A 464 4.34 0.56 -17.13
C GLY A 464 5.77 0.43 -17.68
N LEU A 465 6.03 -0.44 -18.66
CA LEU A 465 7.34 -0.55 -19.29
C LEU A 465 7.72 0.74 -20.07
N SER A 466 6.74 1.57 -20.44
CA SER A 466 6.94 2.92 -20.99
C SER A 466 7.81 3.81 -20.09
N GLN A 467 7.78 3.56 -18.76
CA GLN A 467 8.58 4.28 -17.78
C GLN A 467 10.08 4.09 -18.00
N THR A 468 10.50 2.93 -18.52
CA THR A 468 11.92 2.65 -18.80
C THR A 468 12.44 3.53 -19.93
N PHE A 469 11.64 3.72 -20.98
CA PHE A 469 11.94 4.64 -22.09
C PHE A 469 11.90 6.10 -21.65
N THR A 470 10.92 6.49 -20.83
CA THR A 470 10.85 7.87 -20.31
C THR A 470 12.04 8.19 -19.42
N ALA A 471 12.46 7.24 -18.57
CA ALA A 471 13.67 7.40 -17.77
C ALA A 471 14.89 7.57 -18.68
N ALA A 472 15.03 6.73 -19.70
CA ALA A 472 16.11 6.84 -20.67
C ALA A 472 16.16 8.18 -21.39
N ALA A 473 15.01 8.75 -21.76
CA ALA A 473 14.92 10.07 -22.37
C ALA A 473 15.43 11.18 -21.44
N ILE A 474 15.10 11.11 -20.15
CA ILE A 474 15.64 12.03 -19.14
C ILE A 474 17.15 11.89 -18.99
N PHE A 475 17.68 10.66 -18.97
CA PHE A 475 19.13 10.42 -18.92
C PHE A 475 19.84 10.86 -20.21
N ALA A 476 19.19 10.78 -21.38
CA ALA A 476 19.74 11.32 -22.63
C ALA A 476 19.87 12.85 -22.55
N LEU A 477 18.85 13.56 -22.05
CA LEU A 477 18.93 15.01 -21.80
C LEU A 477 20.00 15.37 -20.75
N GLU A 478 20.20 14.52 -19.74
CA GLU A 478 21.30 14.69 -18.77
C GLU A 478 22.68 14.50 -19.43
N ALA A 479 22.82 13.53 -20.33
CA ALA A 479 24.06 13.31 -21.08
C ALA A 479 24.41 14.50 -21.98
N ASP A 480 23.39 15.16 -22.54
CA ASP A 480 23.54 16.36 -23.36
C ASP A 480 23.82 17.63 -22.51
N GLY A 481 23.78 17.52 -21.18
CA GLY A 481 23.99 18.63 -20.25
C GLY A 481 22.81 19.61 -20.16
N GLU A 482 21.66 19.24 -20.72
CA GLU A 482 20.46 20.09 -20.76
C GLU A 482 19.71 20.12 -19.42
N LEU A 483 19.83 19.04 -18.64
CA LEU A 483 19.32 18.93 -17.28
C LEU A 483 20.22 18.07 -16.40
N SER A 484 20.00 18.08 -15.09
CA SER A 484 20.47 17.04 -14.18
C SER A 484 19.27 16.35 -13.54
N ILE A 485 19.33 15.04 -13.32
CA ILE A 485 18.23 14.37 -12.63
C ILE A 485 18.12 14.80 -11.15
N ASP A 486 19.13 15.45 -10.58
CA ASP A 486 19.06 16.02 -9.24
C ASP A 486 18.46 17.43 -9.24
N ASP A 487 18.18 18.02 -10.41
CA ASP A 487 17.55 19.33 -10.50
C ASP A 487 16.16 19.30 -9.86
N PRO A 488 15.78 20.40 -9.18
CA PRO A 488 14.42 20.57 -8.72
C PRO A 488 13.46 20.77 -9.90
N VAL A 489 12.27 20.19 -9.82
CA VAL A 489 11.27 20.23 -10.91
C VAL A 489 10.86 21.67 -11.25
N PHE A 490 10.80 22.56 -10.25
CA PHE A 490 10.38 23.95 -10.46
C PHE A 490 11.32 24.74 -11.39
N LYS A 491 12.56 24.28 -11.59
CA LYS A 491 13.50 24.87 -12.57
C LYS A 491 12.95 24.82 -13.99
N TYR A 492 12.17 23.78 -14.31
CA TYR A 492 11.60 23.56 -15.64
C TYR A 492 10.10 23.88 -15.67
N LEU A 493 9.39 23.57 -14.59
CA LEU A 493 7.94 23.71 -14.47
C LEU A 493 7.58 24.61 -13.26
N PRO A 494 7.42 25.93 -13.46
CA PRO A 494 7.20 26.90 -12.37
C PRO A 494 6.00 26.61 -11.46
N GLU A 495 5.05 25.78 -11.90
CA GLU A 495 3.93 25.31 -11.09
C GLU A 495 4.37 24.58 -9.81
N PHE A 496 5.59 24.03 -9.79
CA PHE A 496 6.19 23.35 -8.64
C PHE A 496 6.93 24.30 -7.67
N GLU A 497 6.94 25.61 -7.92
CA GLU A 497 7.74 26.57 -7.14
C GLU A 497 7.28 26.70 -5.68
N ALA A 498 5.98 26.49 -5.43
CA ALA A 498 5.39 26.60 -4.11
C ALA A 498 5.68 25.37 -3.22
N GLU A 499 5.86 25.61 -1.92
CA GLU A 499 5.93 24.53 -0.93
C GLU A 499 4.59 23.78 -0.82
N PRO A 500 4.58 22.45 -0.63
CA PRO A 500 5.74 21.58 -0.42
C PRO A 500 6.37 21.01 -1.71
N TYR A 501 5.91 21.42 -2.90
CA TYR A 501 6.32 20.83 -4.18
C TYR A 501 7.74 21.22 -4.61
N ARG A 502 8.24 22.34 -4.08
CA ARG A 502 9.57 22.88 -4.39
C ARG A 502 10.70 21.89 -4.12
N ALA A 503 10.54 21.01 -3.13
CA ALA A 503 11.52 19.98 -2.76
C ALA A 503 11.63 18.83 -3.77
N ILE A 504 10.68 18.69 -4.69
CA ILE A 504 10.66 17.59 -5.66
C ILE A 504 11.76 17.79 -6.71
N THR A 505 12.56 16.74 -6.92
CA THR A 505 13.58 16.69 -7.97
C THR A 505 13.14 15.70 -9.06
N ILE A 506 13.81 15.75 -10.21
CA ILE A 506 13.58 14.80 -11.31
C ILE A 506 13.82 13.35 -10.82
N TYR A 507 14.85 13.12 -10.01
CA TYR A 507 15.16 11.81 -9.42
C TYR A 507 14.04 11.32 -8.50
N HIS A 508 13.39 12.22 -7.75
CA HIS A 508 12.23 11.86 -6.94
C HIS A 508 11.03 11.42 -7.80
N LEU A 509 10.84 11.99 -9.00
CA LEU A 509 9.82 11.52 -9.94
C LEU A 509 10.18 10.15 -10.54
N LEU A 510 11.42 9.97 -10.98
CA LEU A 510 11.93 8.71 -11.57
C LEU A 510 11.83 7.52 -10.61
N THR A 511 12.03 7.75 -9.31
CA THR A 511 12.04 6.71 -8.27
C THR A 511 10.71 6.58 -7.52
N HIS A 512 9.65 7.26 -7.99
CA HIS A 512 8.34 7.33 -7.31
C HIS A 512 8.40 7.81 -5.85
N SER A 513 9.39 8.64 -5.50
CA SER A 513 9.62 9.15 -4.15
C SER A 513 9.24 10.63 -3.98
N SER A 514 8.56 11.22 -4.96
CA SER A 514 8.14 12.63 -4.95
C SER A 514 7.08 12.99 -3.90
N GLY A 515 6.28 12.01 -3.47
CA GLY A 515 5.10 12.26 -2.64
C GLY A 515 3.84 12.59 -3.46
N LEU A 516 3.93 12.74 -4.79
CA LEU A 516 2.77 13.09 -5.62
C LEU A 516 1.66 12.02 -5.50
N PRO A 517 0.40 12.44 -5.25
CA PRO A 517 -0.67 11.51 -4.90
C PRO A 517 -1.13 10.65 -6.08
N TYR A 518 -1.78 9.52 -5.75
CA TYR A 518 -2.65 8.85 -6.72
C TYR A 518 -3.88 9.71 -6.97
N LEU A 519 -4.13 10.13 -8.21
CA LEU A 519 -5.32 10.93 -8.47
C LEU A 519 -6.60 10.14 -8.14
N PRO A 520 -7.65 10.79 -7.62
CA PRO A 520 -8.94 10.16 -7.41
C PRO A 520 -9.48 9.53 -8.70
N GLY A 521 -10.16 8.38 -8.60
CA GLY A 521 -10.63 7.62 -9.76
C GLY A 521 -11.46 8.44 -10.76
N GLY A 522 -12.24 9.42 -10.30
CA GLY A 522 -13.01 10.31 -11.17
C GLY A 522 -12.18 11.30 -11.99
N ALA A 523 -11.03 11.76 -11.48
CA ALA A 523 -10.11 12.62 -12.22
C ALA A 523 -9.38 11.82 -13.32
N TRP A 524 -8.88 10.63 -12.97
CA TRP A 524 -8.31 9.70 -13.94
C TRP A 524 -9.32 9.31 -15.02
N PHE A 525 -10.57 9.00 -14.66
CA PHE A 525 -11.59 8.60 -15.62
C PHE A 525 -11.91 9.70 -16.66
N LYS A 526 -12.01 10.95 -16.21
CA LYS A 526 -12.22 12.10 -17.11
C LYS A 526 -11.04 12.33 -18.06
N MET A 527 -9.81 12.14 -17.59
CA MET A 527 -8.61 12.28 -18.42
C MET A 527 -8.47 11.12 -19.40
N ARG A 528 -8.75 9.89 -18.97
CA ARG A 528 -8.76 8.69 -19.82
C ARG A 528 -9.68 8.80 -21.03
N THR A 529 -10.73 9.61 -20.96
CA THR A 529 -11.77 9.69 -22.00
C THR A 529 -11.61 10.86 -22.96
N LYS A 530 -10.61 11.73 -22.78
CA LYS A 530 -10.36 12.88 -23.66
C LYS A 530 -8.86 13.15 -23.85
N PRO A 531 -8.45 13.67 -25.02
CA PRO A 531 -7.14 14.28 -25.19
C PRO A 531 -6.87 15.30 -24.09
N THR A 532 -5.80 15.09 -23.32
CA THR A 532 -5.42 15.95 -22.18
C THR A 532 -3.96 16.36 -22.38
N PRO A 533 -3.65 17.65 -22.57
CA PRO A 533 -2.27 18.14 -22.70
C PRO A 533 -1.43 17.84 -21.47
N LEU A 534 -0.10 17.76 -21.63
CA LEU A 534 0.82 17.51 -20.52
C LEU A 534 0.77 18.60 -19.44
N GLU A 535 0.52 19.85 -19.82
CA GLU A 535 0.36 20.98 -18.89
C GLU A 535 -0.81 20.77 -17.91
N ASP A 536 -1.91 20.12 -18.35
CA ASP A 536 -3.04 19.81 -17.49
C ASP A 536 -2.66 18.78 -16.41
N TYR A 537 -1.78 17.82 -16.74
CA TYR A 537 -1.23 16.88 -15.77
C TYR A 537 -0.30 17.59 -14.78
N VAL A 538 0.53 18.52 -15.25
CA VAL A 538 1.40 19.34 -14.38
C VAL A 538 0.55 20.13 -13.37
N ARG A 539 -0.47 20.86 -13.84
CA ARG A 539 -1.37 21.61 -12.96
C ARG A 539 -2.13 20.71 -12.00
N LEU A 540 -2.48 19.49 -12.41
CA LEU A 540 -3.14 18.54 -11.53
C LEU A 540 -2.19 17.97 -10.47
N ALA A 541 -0.90 17.81 -10.78
CA ALA A 541 0.11 17.27 -9.86
C ALA A 541 0.25 18.13 -8.61
N VAL A 542 0.21 19.45 -8.80
CA VAL A 542 0.35 20.45 -7.73
C VAL A 542 -0.98 20.89 -7.11
N LYS A 543 -2.11 20.35 -7.59
CA LYS A 543 -3.45 20.66 -7.06
C LYS A 543 -3.76 19.96 -5.74
N HIS A 544 -3.10 18.84 -5.47
CA HIS A 544 -3.39 17.97 -4.34
C HIS A 544 -2.16 17.83 -3.43
N PRO A 545 -2.32 17.83 -2.10
CA PRO A 545 -1.21 17.74 -1.17
C PRO A 545 -0.39 16.46 -1.40
N LEU A 546 0.90 16.52 -1.08
CA LEU A 546 1.76 15.35 -1.11
C LEU A 546 1.25 14.28 -0.13
N SER A 547 1.32 13.02 -0.54
CA SER A 547 0.96 11.86 0.28
C SER A 547 1.99 11.55 1.37
N PHE A 548 3.21 12.07 1.22
CA PHE A 548 4.33 12.01 2.16
C PHE A 548 5.39 13.01 1.73
N ASP A 549 6.28 13.37 2.65
CA ASP A 549 7.39 14.28 2.36
C ASP A 549 8.33 13.68 1.32
N THR A 550 8.73 14.50 0.35
CA THR A 550 9.59 14.10 -0.76
C THR A 550 10.85 13.36 -0.28
N GLY A 551 11.17 12.23 -0.91
CA GLY A 551 12.34 11.39 -0.63
C GLY A 551 12.19 10.45 0.58
N THR A 552 11.20 10.65 1.46
CA THR A 552 11.06 9.84 2.69
C THR A 552 10.52 8.44 2.43
N ARG A 553 9.63 8.29 1.43
CA ARG A 553 8.97 7.03 1.05
C ARG A 553 8.92 6.92 -0.48
N ALA A 554 8.42 5.79 -0.99
CA ALA A 554 8.07 5.65 -2.40
C ALA A 554 6.65 5.11 -2.57
N TYR A 555 5.94 5.65 -3.55
CA TYR A 555 4.60 5.26 -3.94
C TYR A 555 4.41 5.48 -5.44
N HIS A 556 4.08 4.41 -6.16
CA HIS A 556 3.97 4.44 -7.61
C HIS A 556 2.92 5.46 -8.07
N SER A 557 3.37 6.53 -8.73
CA SER A 557 2.56 7.67 -9.10
C SER A 557 2.66 7.93 -10.61
N ARG A 558 1.60 7.58 -11.35
CA ARG A 558 1.57 7.79 -12.81
C ARG A 558 1.73 9.26 -13.17
N ILE A 559 1.19 10.17 -12.37
CA ILE A 559 1.30 11.61 -12.63
C ILE A 559 2.74 12.09 -12.58
N GLY A 560 3.60 11.48 -11.75
CA GLY A 560 5.03 11.81 -11.73
C GLY A 560 5.71 11.57 -13.07
N TYR A 561 5.36 10.50 -13.78
CA TYR A 561 5.89 10.23 -15.12
C TYR A 561 5.26 11.08 -16.24
N HIS A 562 4.05 11.61 -16.03
CA HIS A 562 3.52 12.65 -16.92
C HIS A 562 4.27 13.97 -16.72
N VAL A 563 4.61 14.32 -15.47
CA VAL A 563 5.45 15.49 -15.18
C VAL A 563 6.84 15.33 -15.83
N LEU A 564 7.45 14.14 -15.78
CA LEU A 564 8.70 13.87 -16.53
C LEU A 564 8.53 14.08 -18.04
N SER A 565 7.39 13.68 -18.61
CA SER A 565 7.10 13.92 -20.04
C SER A 565 7.00 15.41 -20.35
N ALA A 566 6.36 16.20 -19.47
CA ALA A 566 6.31 17.65 -19.59
C ALA A 566 7.70 18.31 -19.47
N ILE A 567 8.59 17.78 -18.62
CA ILE A 567 9.97 18.24 -18.53
C ILE A 567 10.70 17.97 -19.85
N ILE A 568 10.53 16.79 -20.44
CA ILE A 568 11.11 16.47 -21.76
C ILE A 568 10.65 17.48 -22.81
N GLU A 569 9.35 17.76 -22.93
CA GLU A 569 8.84 18.77 -23.88
C GLU A 569 9.41 20.16 -23.61
N LYS A 570 9.50 20.52 -22.32
CA LYS A 570 9.95 21.85 -21.91
C LYS A 570 11.43 22.09 -22.19
N VAL A 571 12.27 21.07 -21.97
CA VAL A 571 13.72 21.15 -22.14
C VAL A 571 14.10 21.04 -23.61
N SER A 572 13.51 20.08 -24.33
CA SER A 572 13.81 19.85 -25.75
C SER A 572 13.16 20.87 -26.70
N GLY A 573 12.01 21.43 -26.33
CA GLY A 573 11.19 22.28 -27.20
C GLY A 573 10.31 21.51 -28.20
N ASP A 574 10.40 20.17 -28.21
CA ASP A 574 9.61 19.28 -29.06
C ASP A 574 8.42 18.67 -28.32
N ASP A 575 7.41 18.18 -29.05
CA ASP A 575 6.39 17.35 -28.42
C ASP A 575 6.96 15.99 -27.99
N TYR A 576 6.41 15.40 -26.92
CA TYR A 576 6.95 14.19 -26.32
C TYR A 576 7.03 13.04 -27.32
N ALA A 577 6.05 12.89 -28.21
CA ALA A 577 6.04 11.80 -29.17
C ALA A 577 7.14 11.97 -30.23
N HIS A 578 7.31 13.19 -30.74
CA HIS A 578 8.38 13.55 -31.67
C HIS A 578 9.76 13.36 -31.04
N PHE A 579 9.97 13.88 -29.84
CA PHE A 579 11.24 13.72 -29.12
C PHE A 579 11.60 12.24 -28.95
N MET A 580 10.65 11.42 -28.48
CA MET A 580 10.90 9.98 -28.29
C MET A 580 11.20 9.27 -29.61
N GLN A 581 10.52 9.65 -30.70
CA GLN A 581 10.76 9.08 -32.02
C GLN A 581 12.15 9.42 -32.55
N GLU A 582 12.52 10.70 -32.55
CA GLU A 582 13.75 11.20 -33.16
C GLU A 582 14.98 10.92 -32.29
N ARG A 583 14.87 11.05 -30.97
CA ARG A 583 16.01 10.91 -30.06
C ARG A 583 16.27 9.47 -29.65
N LEU A 584 15.23 8.64 -29.51
CA LEU A 584 15.34 7.28 -28.99
C LEU A 584 14.99 6.23 -30.03
N PHE A 585 13.76 6.22 -30.57
CA PHE A 585 13.28 5.05 -31.32
C PHE A 585 13.97 4.88 -32.68
N THR A 586 14.06 5.94 -33.48
CA THR A 586 14.69 5.91 -34.80
C THR A 586 16.19 5.57 -34.72
N PRO A 587 17.02 6.24 -33.88
CA PRO A 587 18.45 5.97 -33.80
C PRO A 587 18.77 4.56 -33.26
N LEU A 588 17.92 4.03 -32.37
CA LEU A 588 18.08 2.69 -31.81
C LEU A 588 17.48 1.59 -32.68
N GLY A 589 16.90 1.94 -33.84
CA GLY A 589 16.31 0.98 -34.77
C GLY A 589 15.07 0.27 -34.24
N LEU A 590 14.30 0.92 -33.37
CA LEU A 590 13.07 0.40 -32.74
C LEU A 590 11.86 0.67 -33.63
N GLN A 591 11.73 -0.10 -34.72
CA GLN A 591 10.79 0.16 -35.83
C GLN A 591 9.31 -0.08 -35.51
N GLN A 592 9.03 -0.88 -34.48
CA GLN A 592 7.71 -1.21 -33.97
C GLN A 592 7.45 -0.58 -32.60
N THR A 593 8.23 0.43 -32.24
CA THR A 593 8.10 1.18 -31.00
C THR A 593 7.66 2.61 -31.30
N GLY A 594 6.71 3.10 -30.53
CA GLY A 594 6.21 4.47 -30.70
C GLY A 594 5.33 4.94 -29.55
N VAL A 595 4.98 6.22 -29.55
CA VAL A 595 4.01 6.80 -28.61
C VAL A 595 2.63 6.73 -29.25
N ALA A 596 1.66 6.13 -28.57
CA ALA A 596 0.29 6.02 -29.05
C ALA A 596 -0.36 7.42 -29.08
N GLN A 597 -0.51 7.99 -30.29
CA GLN A 597 -1.04 9.34 -30.44
C GLN A 597 -2.54 9.43 -30.09
N ILE A 598 -2.87 10.56 -29.49
CA ILE A 598 -4.15 10.87 -28.84
C ILE A 598 -5.21 11.35 -29.86
N SER A 599 -4.79 11.78 -31.05
CA SER A 599 -5.59 12.60 -31.97
C SER A 599 -6.08 11.86 -33.22
N GLN A 600 -5.54 10.70 -33.54
CA GLN A 600 -5.88 10.03 -34.81
C GLN A 600 -6.98 8.97 -34.64
N PRO A 601 -7.96 8.91 -35.55
CA PRO A 601 -8.85 7.77 -35.65
C PRO A 601 -8.06 6.49 -35.96
N PRO A 602 -8.56 5.30 -35.61
CA PRO A 602 -7.80 4.05 -35.56
C PRO A 602 -7.29 3.49 -36.89
N SER A 603 -7.30 4.25 -37.99
CA SER A 603 -6.84 3.79 -39.30
C SER A 603 -5.35 4.04 -39.56
N GLU A 604 -4.64 4.81 -38.72
CA GLU A 604 -3.23 5.19 -38.97
C GLU A 604 -2.26 4.89 -37.81
N ALA A 605 -2.75 4.47 -36.64
CA ALA A 605 -1.87 4.04 -35.55
C ALA A 605 -1.63 2.53 -35.63
N LYS A 606 -0.39 2.08 -35.83
CA LYS A 606 0.03 0.65 -35.79
C LYS A 606 -0.50 -0.16 -34.58
N VAL A 607 -0.93 0.51 -33.50
CA VAL A 607 -1.49 -0.08 -32.27
C VAL A 607 -3.00 -0.34 -32.35
N ALA A 608 -3.67 0.20 -33.37
CA ALA A 608 -5.03 -0.24 -33.71
C ALA A 608 -5.07 -1.73 -34.11
N GLU A 609 -3.89 -2.35 -34.26
CA GLU A 609 -3.73 -3.70 -34.78
C GLU A 609 -3.71 -4.84 -33.76
N THR A 610 -3.91 -4.58 -32.46
CA THR A 610 -3.99 -5.66 -31.47
C THR A 610 -5.30 -5.62 -30.70
N THR A 611 -6.17 -6.61 -30.95
CA THR A 611 -7.44 -6.81 -30.25
C THR A 611 -7.16 -7.25 -28.82
N SER A 612 -7.68 -6.49 -27.87
CA SER A 612 -7.65 -6.79 -26.43
C SER A 612 -8.72 -7.82 -26.05
N PHE A 613 -8.36 -8.79 -25.20
CA PHE A 613 -9.24 -9.87 -24.72
C PHE A 613 -9.45 -9.83 -23.19
N SER A 614 -10.63 -10.23 -22.72
CA SER A 614 -10.89 -10.63 -21.33
C SER A 614 -11.38 -12.06 -21.35
N VAL A 615 -10.74 -12.95 -20.58
CA VAL A 615 -11.22 -14.33 -20.41
C VAL A 615 -12.35 -14.31 -19.38
N VAL A 616 -13.60 -14.44 -19.83
CA VAL A 616 -14.72 -14.73 -18.93
C VAL A 616 -14.67 -16.22 -18.59
N ALA A 617 -14.95 -16.56 -17.34
CA ALA A 617 -14.80 -17.88 -16.69
C ALA A 617 -15.64 -19.05 -17.27
N GLN A 618 -15.97 -19.05 -18.57
CA GLN A 618 -16.79 -20.08 -19.23
C GLN A 618 -16.22 -20.60 -20.57
N GLY A 619 -14.89 -20.57 -20.75
CA GLY A 619 -14.21 -21.43 -21.73
C GLY A 619 -14.35 -21.06 -23.21
N GLU A 620 -15.05 -19.98 -23.57
CA GLU A 620 -15.05 -19.42 -24.92
C GLU A 620 -14.40 -18.03 -24.88
N PRO A 621 -13.32 -17.77 -25.67
CA PRO A 621 -12.78 -16.44 -25.83
C PRO A 621 -13.81 -15.57 -26.55
N THR A 622 -14.63 -14.87 -25.77
CA THR A 622 -15.53 -13.87 -26.31
C THR A 622 -14.69 -12.64 -26.68
N PRO A 623 -14.76 -12.15 -27.93
CA PRO A 623 -14.16 -10.88 -28.26
C PRO A 623 -14.71 -9.84 -27.31
N TYR A 624 -13.82 -9.18 -26.56
CA TYR A 624 -14.17 -7.88 -26.03
C TYR A 624 -14.54 -7.05 -27.26
N PHE A 625 -15.77 -6.54 -27.31
CA PHE A 625 -16.08 -5.47 -28.24
C PHE A 625 -15.07 -4.35 -27.94
N VAL A 626 -14.01 -4.24 -28.74
CA VAL A 626 -13.15 -3.06 -28.84
C VAL A 626 -13.95 -1.99 -29.59
N GLY A 627 -15.14 -1.69 -29.07
CA GLY A 627 -15.83 -0.44 -29.27
C GLY A 627 -15.62 0.35 -28.00
N THR A 628 -14.99 1.51 -28.09
CA THR A 628 -15.20 2.64 -27.15
C THR A 628 -14.56 2.62 -25.76
N LEU A 629 -13.39 2.03 -25.56
CA LEU A 629 -12.44 2.66 -24.62
C LEU A 629 -11.29 3.30 -25.39
N ARG A 630 -11.69 4.38 -26.06
CA ARG A 630 -10.81 5.47 -26.51
C ARG A 630 -10.08 6.03 -25.28
N HIS A 631 -9.03 5.34 -24.85
CA HIS A 631 -8.17 5.71 -23.73
C HIS A 631 -7.21 6.82 -24.18
N TYR A 632 -7.75 8.01 -24.38
CA TYR A 632 -7.04 9.18 -24.91
C TYR A 632 -6.05 9.78 -23.90
N GLY A 633 -6.33 9.74 -22.61
CA GLY A 633 -5.46 10.33 -21.57
C GLY A 633 -4.55 9.35 -20.85
N ILE A 634 -3.96 8.38 -21.57
CA ILE A 634 -2.97 7.44 -21.00
C ILE A 634 -1.66 7.45 -21.82
N GLY A 635 -1.57 8.35 -22.80
CA GLY A 635 -0.64 8.32 -23.94
C GLY A 635 0.75 8.93 -23.73
N TYR A 636 1.15 9.29 -22.52
CA TYR A 636 2.48 9.87 -22.25
C TYR A 636 3.35 8.92 -21.42
N GLY A 637 4.51 9.37 -20.93
CA GLY A 637 5.61 8.54 -20.44
C GLY A 637 5.31 7.51 -19.34
N SER A 638 4.16 7.57 -18.66
CA SER A 638 3.80 6.50 -17.72
C SER A 638 3.35 5.20 -18.38
N SER A 639 2.77 5.26 -19.59
CA SER A 639 2.03 4.13 -20.17
C SER A 639 1.68 4.24 -21.65
N GLY A 640 2.10 5.30 -22.33
CA GLY A 640 1.70 5.63 -23.68
C GLY A 640 2.45 4.94 -24.80
N ILE A 641 3.50 4.17 -24.47
CA ILE A 641 4.36 3.55 -25.48
C ILE A 641 3.79 2.17 -25.88
N TYR A 642 3.96 1.84 -27.15
CA TYR A 642 3.82 0.50 -27.69
C TYR A 642 5.18 0.01 -28.20
N SER A 643 5.38 -1.31 -28.23
CA SER A 643 6.60 -1.95 -28.71
C SER A 643 6.33 -3.39 -29.16
N SER A 644 7.26 -4.00 -29.89
CA SER A 644 7.27 -5.44 -30.17
C SER A 644 8.29 -6.20 -29.32
N ALA A 645 8.25 -7.53 -29.34
CA ALA A 645 9.23 -8.35 -28.62
C ALA A 645 10.65 -8.19 -29.19
N ASN A 646 10.79 -8.10 -30.52
CA ASN A 646 12.07 -7.85 -31.18
C ASN A 646 12.66 -6.49 -30.80
N ASP A 647 11.85 -5.44 -30.74
CA ASP A 647 12.33 -4.13 -30.33
C ASP A 647 12.68 -4.08 -28.84
N LEU A 648 11.94 -4.78 -27.98
CA LEU A 648 12.31 -4.90 -26.56
C LEU A 648 13.60 -5.72 -26.36
N LEU A 649 13.92 -6.66 -27.25
CA LEU A 649 15.21 -7.34 -27.24
C LEU A 649 16.35 -6.39 -27.63
N LYS A 650 16.15 -5.51 -28.63
CA LYS A 650 17.11 -4.43 -28.92
C LYS A 650 17.24 -3.48 -27.74
N TRP A 651 16.13 -3.11 -27.11
CA TRP A 651 16.10 -2.29 -25.91
C TRP A 651 16.89 -2.91 -24.76
N ASN A 652 16.80 -4.23 -24.55
CA ASN A 652 17.63 -4.96 -23.59
C ASN A 652 19.14 -4.75 -23.84
N ARG A 653 19.57 -4.77 -25.11
CA ARG A 653 20.98 -4.56 -25.49
C ARG A 653 21.42 -3.12 -25.21
N VAL A 654 20.55 -2.13 -25.49
CA VAL A 654 20.81 -0.72 -25.15
C VAL A 654 21.02 -0.54 -23.64
N LEU A 655 20.19 -1.20 -22.82
CA LEU A 655 20.31 -1.18 -21.36
C LEU A 655 21.51 -1.96 -20.81
N ALA A 656 22.16 -2.79 -21.63
CA ALA A 656 23.30 -3.62 -21.24
C ALA A 656 24.65 -3.09 -21.78
N GLY A 657 24.62 -2.15 -22.73
CA GLY A 657 25.79 -1.66 -23.46
C GLY A 657 26.24 -0.25 -23.06
N ASP A 658 27.51 0.04 -23.33
CA ASP A 658 28.18 1.30 -22.99
C ASP A 658 27.95 2.44 -24.01
N ASP A 659 27.13 2.20 -25.05
CA ASP A 659 26.99 3.12 -26.21
C ASP A 659 25.91 4.22 -26.02
N PHE A 660 24.92 3.99 -25.15
CA PHE A 660 23.82 4.95 -24.92
C PHE A 660 23.87 5.59 -23.53
N PHE A 661 24.27 4.83 -22.51
CA PHE A 661 24.44 5.32 -21.15
C PHE A 661 25.90 5.21 -20.74
N SER A 662 26.42 6.23 -20.08
CA SER A 662 27.71 6.09 -19.39
C SER A 662 27.61 5.06 -18.26
N ALA A 663 28.74 4.49 -17.81
CA ALA A 663 28.74 3.56 -16.68
C ALA A 663 28.14 4.18 -15.40
N GLU A 664 28.34 5.49 -15.21
CA GLU A 664 27.72 6.25 -14.12
C GLU A 664 26.20 6.32 -14.28
N GLN A 665 25.70 6.67 -15.47
CA GLN A 665 24.27 6.72 -15.75
C GLN A 665 23.61 5.36 -15.61
N THR A 666 24.24 4.29 -16.13
CA THR A 666 23.77 2.91 -15.95
C THR A 666 23.68 2.55 -14.46
N THR A 667 24.67 2.93 -13.67
CA THR A 667 24.64 2.73 -12.21
C THR A 667 23.46 3.46 -11.59
N ARG A 668 23.22 4.73 -11.95
CA ARG A 668 22.11 5.52 -11.42
C ARG A 668 20.73 5.02 -11.88
N LEU A 669 20.61 4.61 -13.13
CA LEU A 669 19.38 4.07 -13.74
C LEU A 669 18.87 2.83 -13.01
N PHE A 670 19.80 1.95 -12.61
CA PHE A 670 19.49 0.68 -11.94
C PHE A 670 19.74 0.68 -10.43
N ARG A 671 20.24 1.77 -9.85
CA ARG A 671 20.43 1.86 -8.39
C ARG A 671 19.07 1.83 -7.71
N PRO A 672 18.75 0.80 -6.92
CA PRO A 672 17.49 0.76 -6.20
C PRO A 672 17.42 1.91 -5.21
N PHE A 673 16.28 2.56 -5.18
CA PHE A 673 15.89 3.47 -4.12
C PHE A 673 14.81 2.80 -3.25
N LYS A 674 14.05 3.58 -2.49
CA LYS A 674 12.98 3.09 -1.60
C LYS A 674 12.10 2.06 -2.32
N ARG A 675 11.70 1.00 -1.61
CA ARG A 675 10.90 -0.13 -2.13
C ARG A 675 11.52 -0.82 -3.35
N ASN A 676 12.85 -0.89 -3.40
CA ASN A 676 13.58 -1.60 -4.44
C ASN A 676 13.27 -1.09 -5.85
N TYR A 677 12.81 0.17 -5.98
CA TYR A 677 12.48 0.78 -7.26
C TYR A 677 13.60 1.74 -7.70
N ALA A 678 14.09 1.56 -8.91
CA ALA A 678 15.07 2.40 -9.58
C ALA A 678 14.39 3.26 -10.65
N CYS A 679 15.10 3.79 -11.65
CA CYS A 679 14.50 4.66 -12.67
C CYS A 679 13.71 3.85 -13.71
N GLY A 680 12.46 3.50 -13.38
CA GLY A 680 11.57 2.69 -14.22
C GLY A 680 11.72 1.17 -14.02
N TRP A 681 12.45 0.72 -13.01
CA TRP A 681 12.75 -0.71 -12.80
C TRP A 681 12.52 -1.12 -11.34
N ILE A 682 11.97 -2.31 -11.12
CA ILE A 682 11.97 -3.00 -9.83
C ILE A 682 13.24 -3.86 -9.79
N ILE A 683 14.02 -3.74 -8.73
CA ILE A 683 15.32 -4.41 -8.56
C ILE A 683 15.23 -5.37 -7.38
N GLU A 684 15.22 -6.66 -7.64
CA GLU A 684 15.22 -7.68 -6.60
C GLU A 684 16.60 -8.33 -6.52
N THR A 685 17.10 -8.52 -5.30
CA THR A 685 18.30 -9.33 -5.07
C THR A 685 17.90 -10.79 -4.98
N LEU A 686 18.41 -11.59 -5.91
CA LEU A 686 18.24 -13.04 -5.92
C LEU A 686 19.07 -13.68 -4.79
N LYS A 687 18.75 -14.95 -4.44
CA LYS A 687 19.46 -15.68 -3.37
C LYS A 687 20.97 -15.86 -3.60
N ASP A 688 21.43 -15.70 -4.83
CA ASP A 688 22.82 -15.81 -5.26
C ASP A 688 23.47 -14.43 -5.50
N ASP A 689 22.94 -13.39 -4.85
CA ASP A 689 23.40 -12.00 -4.89
C ASP A 689 23.31 -11.29 -6.26
N ARG A 690 22.74 -11.94 -7.28
CA ARG A 690 22.47 -11.34 -8.61
C ARG A 690 21.23 -10.44 -8.58
N PHE A 691 21.18 -9.45 -9.47
CA PHE A 691 20.04 -8.53 -9.56
C PHE A 691 19.04 -8.96 -10.63
N LEU A 692 17.80 -9.21 -10.21
CA LEU A 692 16.65 -9.32 -11.10
C LEU A 692 16.06 -7.92 -11.33
N GLN A 693 16.13 -7.46 -12.57
CA GLN A 693 15.53 -6.20 -12.99
C GLN A 693 14.22 -6.48 -13.72
N THR A 694 13.11 -6.01 -13.15
CA THR A 694 11.77 -6.29 -13.68
C THR A 694 10.99 -5.00 -13.89
N ASN A 695 10.22 -4.95 -14.97
CA ASN A 695 9.10 -4.01 -15.08
C ASN A 695 7.86 -4.76 -15.55
N ILE A 696 6.72 -4.40 -14.97
CA ILE A 696 5.41 -4.99 -15.25
C ILE A 696 4.50 -3.89 -15.76
N GLY A 697 3.89 -4.15 -16.92
CA GLY A 697 2.86 -3.31 -17.50
C GLY A 697 1.51 -4.01 -17.46
N LYS A 698 0.53 -3.40 -16.77
CA LYS A 698 -0.88 -3.79 -16.84
C LYS A 698 -1.69 -2.69 -17.51
N PHE A 699 -2.32 -3.01 -18.62
CA PHE A 699 -3.26 -2.14 -19.31
C PHE A 699 -4.50 -2.94 -19.68
N ALA A 700 -5.65 -2.29 -19.83
CA ALA A 700 -6.88 -3.00 -20.19
C ALA A 700 -6.67 -3.80 -21.49
N GLY A 701 -6.80 -5.11 -21.36
CA GLY A 701 -6.57 -6.13 -22.39
C GLY A 701 -5.15 -6.21 -22.93
N HIS A 702 -4.15 -5.76 -22.17
CA HIS A 702 -2.74 -6.00 -22.49
C HIS A 702 -1.95 -6.32 -21.22
N THR A 703 -1.14 -7.37 -21.32
CA THR A 703 -0.18 -7.78 -20.30
C THR A 703 1.22 -7.59 -20.82
N CYS A 704 2.11 -7.00 -20.03
CA CYS A 704 3.51 -6.84 -20.39
C CYS A 704 4.39 -7.16 -19.18
N ARG A 705 5.41 -7.98 -19.38
CA ARG A 705 6.43 -8.24 -18.37
C ARG A 705 7.78 -8.38 -19.05
N MET A 706 8.75 -7.62 -18.57
CA MET A 706 10.15 -7.74 -18.96
C MET A 706 10.97 -8.03 -17.72
N MET A 707 11.70 -9.14 -17.73
CA MET A 707 12.55 -9.60 -16.63
C MET A 707 13.96 -9.79 -17.17
N ARG A 708 14.96 -9.23 -16.48
CA ARG A 708 16.35 -9.26 -16.90
C ARG A 708 17.23 -9.68 -15.74
N VAL A 709 18.21 -10.52 -16.01
CA VAL A 709 19.33 -10.82 -15.10
C VAL A 709 20.60 -10.41 -15.85
N PRO A 710 21.05 -9.14 -15.72
CA PRO A 710 22.17 -8.62 -16.50
C PRO A 710 23.45 -9.44 -16.36
N GLU A 711 23.70 -10.02 -15.19
CA GLU A 711 24.87 -10.85 -14.90
C GLU A 711 24.92 -12.14 -15.74
N ASP A 712 23.75 -12.64 -16.15
CA ASP A 712 23.63 -13.84 -17.00
C ASP A 712 23.42 -13.48 -18.48
N ASP A 713 23.34 -12.18 -18.80
CA ASP A 713 22.80 -11.63 -20.04
C ASP A 713 21.49 -12.33 -20.46
N LEU A 714 20.62 -12.58 -19.48
CA LEU A 714 19.32 -13.24 -19.66
C LEU A 714 18.21 -12.19 -19.67
N VAL A 715 17.33 -12.29 -20.66
CA VAL A 715 16.10 -11.49 -20.72
C VAL A 715 14.91 -12.37 -21.10
N ILE A 716 13.79 -12.13 -20.41
CA ILE A 716 12.48 -12.72 -20.71
C ILE A 716 11.53 -11.56 -20.99
N ILE A 717 10.92 -11.58 -22.18
CA ILE A 717 9.92 -10.62 -22.64
C ILE A 717 8.63 -11.37 -22.87
N ALA A 718 7.57 -11.01 -22.15
CA ALA A 718 6.23 -11.55 -22.34
C ALA A 718 5.25 -10.41 -22.61
N LEU A 719 4.65 -10.42 -23.80
CA LEU A 719 3.68 -9.44 -24.26
C LEU A 719 2.39 -10.17 -24.58
N GLY A 720 1.27 -9.73 -24.03
CA GLY A 720 -0.03 -10.37 -24.21
C GLY A 720 -1.09 -9.35 -24.59
N ASN A 721 -2.05 -9.79 -25.40
CA ASN A 721 -3.25 -9.04 -25.74
C ASN A 721 -4.49 -9.52 -24.96
N VAL A 722 -4.23 -10.09 -23.78
CA VAL A 722 -5.22 -10.48 -22.79
C VAL A 722 -5.04 -9.63 -21.53
N ASP A 723 -6.13 -9.41 -20.78
CA ASP A 723 -6.06 -8.84 -19.43
C ASP A 723 -5.13 -9.66 -18.54
N THR A 724 -4.32 -8.97 -17.73
CA THR A 724 -3.46 -9.65 -16.76
C THR A 724 -4.30 -10.25 -15.65
N SER A 725 -4.20 -11.56 -15.44
CA SER A 725 -4.79 -12.27 -14.31
C SER A 725 -3.70 -12.79 -13.35
N ASP A 726 -4.10 -13.19 -12.15
CA ASP A 726 -3.17 -13.78 -11.17
C ASP A 726 -2.56 -15.08 -11.70
N GLU A 727 -3.30 -15.84 -12.51
CA GLU A 727 -2.82 -17.05 -13.17
C GLU A 727 -1.76 -16.74 -14.24
N ILE A 728 -1.92 -15.65 -15.01
CA ILE A 728 -0.90 -15.20 -15.97
C ILE A 728 0.36 -14.75 -15.23
N GLU A 729 0.24 -14.03 -14.12
CA GLU A 729 1.40 -13.63 -13.31
C GLU A 729 2.13 -14.84 -12.74
N ALA A 730 1.40 -15.81 -12.20
CA ALA A 730 1.95 -17.06 -11.70
C ALA A 730 2.64 -17.86 -12.83
N MET A 731 2.05 -17.91 -14.03
CA MET A 731 2.68 -18.52 -15.22
C MET A 731 4.02 -17.84 -15.55
N LEU A 732 4.08 -16.51 -15.55
CA LEU A 732 5.30 -15.78 -15.89
C LEU A 732 6.39 -15.94 -14.82
N GLU A 733 6.02 -16.04 -13.54
CA GLU A 733 6.96 -16.38 -12.47
C GLU A 733 7.51 -17.81 -12.60
N GLN A 734 6.65 -18.77 -12.95
CA GLN A 734 7.06 -20.15 -13.20
C GLN A 734 7.97 -20.25 -14.43
N LEU A 735 7.67 -19.51 -15.51
CA LEU A 735 8.54 -19.37 -16.68
C LEU A 735 9.91 -18.83 -16.26
N PHE A 736 9.95 -17.77 -15.46
CA PHE A 736 11.21 -17.22 -14.96
C PHE A 736 12.02 -18.26 -14.19
N ARG A 737 11.40 -19.00 -13.26
CA ARG A 737 12.07 -20.08 -12.52
C ARG A 737 12.58 -21.18 -13.46
N LEU A 738 11.81 -21.55 -14.48
CA LEU A 738 12.20 -22.53 -15.47
C LEU A 738 13.42 -22.05 -16.26
N CYS A 739 13.42 -20.82 -16.78
CA CYS A 739 14.55 -20.26 -17.51
C CYS A 739 15.82 -20.13 -16.66
N ARG A 740 15.67 -19.83 -15.36
CA ARG A 740 16.79 -19.76 -14.41
C ARG A 740 17.38 -21.13 -14.03
N SER A 741 16.58 -22.20 -14.13
CA SER A 741 17.03 -23.55 -13.76
C SER A 741 18.05 -24.16 -14.72
N LEU A 742 18.20 -23.61 -15.93
CA LEU A 742 19.25 -24.02 -16.89
C LEU A 742 20.55 -23.24 -16.73
N SER A 743 20.60 -22.29 -15.79
CA SER A 743 21.86 -21.68 -15.36
C SER A 743 22.66 -22.61 -14.43
N TYR A 744 22.05 -23.72 -14.00
CA TYR A 744 22.59 -24.73 -13.10
C TYR A 744 22.46 -26.11 -13.75
N GLU A 745 23.41 -26.47 -14.61
CA GLU A 745 23.72 -27.87 -14.86
C GLU A 745 24.92 -28.24 -13.98
N GLU A 746 24.80 -29.39 -13.32
CA GLU A 746 25.69 -29.97 -12.31
C GLU A 746 27.14 -30.21 -12.77
#